data_AF-A0A914N004-F1
#
_entry.id   AF-A0A914N004-F1
#
_cell.length_a   1.000
_cell.length_b   1.000
_cell.length_c   1.000
_cell.angle_alpha   90.00
_cell.angle_beta   90.00
_cell.angle_gamma   90.00
#
_symmetry.space_group_name_H-M   'P 1'
#
loop_
_entity.id
_entity.type
_entity.pdbx_description
1 polymer ?
#
loop_
_entity_poly.entity_id
_entity_poly.type
_entity_poly.pdbx_seq_one_letter_code
_entity_poly.pdbx_strand_id
1 'polypeptide(L)'
;MECTSCNRLTLNENEDECVCQLGTINKGDEIEGKCEKCENGLAINKNNEFCVYCLNINGSLLQPDNNGKCPNCEKDEILQITGKKDGIPTEQCIKCPKGTISDYNGEYCILCKNDFECFCNNSGTSAICNQITSIEALSTIPLLPEINGGTENSYGEKQFISETIFQKVQNTAFLCQQQKSSKHCQQLANFCTLQDYPRRMDGNGENCCALLEQIKKQFKSEIAKQLIPQLFYTNIEASAEIFREGAINGIFTFSEEKENQKNTKLEIIAMTFNNNGKFLGEWTVSNGEYPILQICNLEGNPQQKREEAFKFGRYFQQKCQLSLLDILRWNKIWEETTKDYKNEEKKFIFGTKTIFFELYLRYRNEEGMIVVSLFRISVWKLTQIPILNEDLKGDQYIGLYGNRLGDNILKSNARLLLTKRFYLVDIQNNIKIKDNNEQQQQQQNILIRVPKRISLHIHFDQTFDGHIYTPYLQLSHFQYLFKLEKNIKNNTQLLTKTILTTKFSIEYHTESYTYDKCIEVIMATLCSLAAVWAALQTYSWSRRSGKLILIDASTIIKLLFFGADYIGNIFIGVMGSVCIWLIYAYKLQTNIHYIPLNGNQENSFVAYMISALALKGIALLHTMLTLILVKTFFIDWERPRLFLNNFDDFGKKKLFEENKGSEIEIEKEEQKETERGDLNKVVIWRTYLIANEWNELQLYRKTNIGIQLILMLFVMEYLNFGEWTKVQPGFGRYNQPIGVIETKMSRFAINLSFYLIIGITQWIIQVIVIERLADPFRNFMDLCSVANISVLALTHPLRGYYIHGRSVHGYADTDMLQMNTFLQREKENVCALRGLESGADLQTFICNLPYIFNERINQILEGMNLKGIGDFNGRLQQKSI
;
A
#
# COMPACT_ATOMS: atom_id res chain seq x y z
N MET A 1 10.10 -53.25 66.63
CA MET A 1 9.52 -54.25 65.71
C MET A 1 10.27 -55.54 65.95
N GLU A 2 9.60 -56.58 66.44
CA GLU A 2 10.17 -57.92 66.55
C GLU A 2 10.11 -58.57 65.16
N CYS A 3 11.23 -59.14 64.69
CA CYS A 3 11.28 -59.91 63.45
C CYS A 3 10.88 -61.36 63.76
N THR A 4 9.73 -61.80 63.25
CA THR A 4 9.28 -63.19 63.32
C THR A 4 9.66 -63.93 62.04
N SER A 5 10.28 -65.11 62.14
CA SER A 5 10.64 -65.89 60.95
C SER A 5 9.45 -66.65 60.38
N CYS A 6 9.19 -66.52 59.08
CA CYS A 6 8.20 -67.33 58.36
C CYS A 6 8.60 -68.82 58.37
N ASN A 7 8.06 -69.62 59.30
CA ASN A 7 8.30 -71.07 59.31
C ASN A 7 7.38 -71.74 58.28
N ARG A 8 7.98 -72.36 57.24
CA ARG A 8 7.30 -73.07 56.13
C ARG A 8 6.48 -72.19 55.15
N LEU A 9 6.61 -70.87 55.27
CA LEU A 9 6.07 -69.86 54.35
C LEU A 9 7.22 -69.06 53.73
N THR A 10 7.02 -68.53 52.53
CA THR A 10 7.94 -67.63 51.81
C THR A 10 7.55 -66.17 52.02
N LEU A 11 8.49 -65.24 52.01
CA LEU A 11 8.20 -63.80 52.06
C LEU A 11 7.54 -63.33 50.74
N ASN A 12 6.57 -62.43 50.85
CA ASN A 12 5.99 -61.74 49.69
C ASN A 12 7.02 -60.80 49.04
N GLU A 13 6.76 -60.31 47.82
CA GLU A 13 7.69 -59.46 47.05
C GLU A 13 8.10 -58.15 47.75
N ASN A 14 7.28 -57.67 48.70
CA ASN A 14 7.56 -56.48 49.53
C ASN A 14 8.23 -56.80 50.88
N GLU A 15 8.56 -58.07 51.14
CA GLU A 15 9.22 -58.60 52.35
C GLU A 15 8.51 -58.30 53.69
N ASP A 16 7.22 -57.99 53.65
CA ASP A 16 6.41 -57.58 54.81
C ASP A 16 5.43 -58.66 55.32
N GLU A 17 5.13 -59.68 54.50
CA GLU A 17 4.18 -60.75 54.85
C GLU A 17 4.69 -62.17 54.51
N CYS A 18 4.30 -63.16 55.32
CA CYS A 18 4.59 -64.59 55.10
C CYS A 18 3.48 -65.26 54.28
N VAL A 19 3.78 -65.72 53.06
CA VAL A 19 2.84 -66.36 52.12
C VAL A 19 3.24 -67.79 51.75
N CYS A 20 2.29 -68.63 51.35
CA CYS A 20 2.54 -70.01 50.91
C CYS A 20 3.38 -70.10 49.61
N GLN A 21 4.11 -71.20 49.40
CA GLN A 21 4.88 -71.43 48.17
C GLN A 21 3.99 -71.41 46.91
N LEU A 22 4.57 -71.00 45.77
CA LEU A 22 3.87 -70.92 44.48
C LEU A 22 3.11 -72.23 44.18
N GLY A 23 1.81 -72.13 43.91
CA GLY A 23 0.97 -73.29 43.65
C GLY A 23 0.34 -73.94 44.90
N THR A 24 0.29 -73.28 46.07
CA THR A 24 -0.43 -73.74 47.27
C THR A 24 -1.33 -72.67 47.90
N ILE A 25 -2.46 -73.08 48.50
CA ILE A 25 -3.40 -72.21 49.24
C ILE A 25 -3.19 -72.29 50.75
N ASN A 26 -3.42 -71.20 51.47
CA ASN A 26 -3.33 -71.19 52.94
C ASN A 26 -4.69 -71.50 53.57
N LYS A 27 -4.78 -72.54 54.39
CA LYS A 27 -6.05 -73.02 54.98
C LYS A 27 -6.08 -72.97 56.51
N GLY A 28 -5.20 -72.18 57.13
CA GLY A 28 -5.11 -72.03 58.59
C GLY A 28 -4.90 -70.58 59.04
N ASP A 29 -5.10 -70.32 60.34
CA ASP A 29 -4.89 -69.00 60.94
C ASP A 29 -3.44 -68.53 60.76
N GLU A 30 -3.27 -67.20 60.63
CA GLU A 30 -2.10 -66.44 60.14
C GLU A 30 -0.71 -66.78 60.73
N ILE A 31 -0.62 -67.66 61.75
CA ILE A 31 0.60 -67.95 62.50
C ILE A 31 1.10 -69.40 62.29
N GLU A 32 0.27 -70.35 61.83
CA GLU A 32 0.67 -71.76 61.61
C GLU A 32 0.53 -72.26 60.15
N GLY A 33 0.32 -71.35 59.20
CA GLY A 33 0.09 -71.56 57.76
C GLY A 33 0.28 -73.00 57.22
N LYS A 34 -0.82 -73.74 57.12
CA LYS A 34 -0.86 -75.04 56.42
C LYS A 34 -1.13 -74.78 54.93
N CYS A 35 -0.09 -74.90 54.12
CA CYS A 35 -0.17 -74.77 52.66
C CYS A 35 -0.58 -76.11 52.02
N GLU A 36 -1.71 -76.12 51.30
CA GLU A 36 -2.23 -77.31 50.60
C GLU A 36 -2.22 -77.07 49.07
N LYS A 37 -1.85 -78.09 48.28
CA LYS A 37 -1.98 -78.04 46.81
C LYS A 37 -3.41 -78.34 46.41
N CYS A 38 -3.96 -77.57 45.46
CA CYS A 38 -5.24 -77.87 44.84
C CYS A 38 -5.21 -79.25 44.13
N GLU A 39 -6.35 -79.94 44.10
CA GLU A 39 -6.48 -81.23 43.42
C GLU A 39 -6.24 -81.12 41.91
N ASN A 40 -5.89 -82.24 41.26
CA ASN A 40 -5.49 -82.27 39.85
C ASN A 40 -6.54 -81.63 38.92
N GLY A 41 -6.14 -80.57 38.21
CA GLY A 41 -6.99 -79.84 37.26
C GLY A 41 -7.67 -78.59 37.84
N LEU A 42 -7.51 -78.33 39.14
CA LEU A 42 -7.90 -77.07 39.78
C LEU A 42 -6.70 -76.12 39.86
N ALA A 43 -6.96 -74.84 39.62
CA ALA A 43 -5.99 -73.79 39.78
C ALA A 43 -6.20 -73.04 41.09
N ILE A 44 -5.24 -72.21 41.45
CA ILE A 44 -5.30 -71.30 42.58
C ILE A 44 -5.82 -69.96 42.10
N ASN A 45 -6.77 -69.40 42.84
CA ASN A 45 -7.28 -68.06 42.58
C ASN A 45 -6.15 -67.02 42.65
N LYS A 46 -6.28 -65.91 41.94
CA LYS A 46 -5.32 -64.79 41.91
C LYS A 46 -4.78 -64.39 43.31
N ASN A 47 -5.60 -64.42 44.35
CA ASN A 47 -5.27 -64.04 45.74
C ASN A 47 -4.69 -65.17 46.62
N ASN A 48 -4.45 -66.37 46.07
CA ASN A 48 -3.92 -67.54 46.79
C ASN A 48 -4.79 -68.10 47.94
N GLU A 49 -6.08 -67.74 47.99
CA GLU A 49 -6.98 -68.09 49.09
C GLU A 49 -7.73 -69.42 48.90
N PHE A 50 -8.10 -69.77 47.66
CA PHE A 50 -8.91 -70.96 47.36
C PHE A 50 -8.68 -71.51 45.96
N CYS A 51 -9.11 -72.76 45.73
CA CYS A 51 -9.01 -73.45 44.45
C CYS A 51 -10.20 -73.13 43.52
N VAL A 52 -9.94 -73.04 42.23
CA VAL A 52 -10.90 -72.66 41.17
C VAL A 52 -10.78 -73.54 39.94
N TYR A 53 -11.88 -73.69 39.19
CA TYR A 53 -11.82 -74.20 37.81
C TYR A 53 -11.57 -73.06 36.83
N CYS A 54 -10.57 -73.21 35.95
CA CYS A 54 -10.33 -72.26 34.88
C CYS A 54 -11.21 -72.56 33.67
N LEU A 55 -11.98 -71.58 33.23
CA LEU A 55 -12.83 -71.68 32.05
C LEU A 55 -12.42 -70.63 31.01
N ASN A 56 -12.36 -71.04 29.75
CA ASN A 56 -12.26 -70.11 28.62
C ASN A 56 -13.61 -69.38 28.42
N ILE A 57 -13.64 -68.34 27.57
CA ILE A 57 -14.84 -67.56 27.20
C ILE A 57 -16.02 -68.45 26.81
N ASN A 58 -15.76 -69.54 26.10
CA ASN A 58 -16.79 -70.48 25.63
C ASN A 58 -17.23 -71.49 26.71
N GLY A 59 -16.75 -71.35 27.95
CA GLY A 59 -17.06 -72.24 29.07
C GLY A 59 -16.31 -73.58 29.04
N SER A 60 -15.24 -73.71 28.26
CA SER A 60 -14.41 -74.92 28.20
C SER A 60 -13.30 -74.90 29.25
N LEU A 61 -13.02 -76.05 29.87
CA LEU A 61 -12.01 -76.18 30.92
C LEU A 61 -10.59 -75.92 30.38
N LEU A 62 -9.86 -75.03 31.04
CA LEU A 62 -8.46 -74.71 30.78
C LEU A 62 -7.57 -75.38 31.84
N GLN A 63 -6.37 -75.80 31.43
CA GLN A 63 -5.35 -76.29 32.36
C GLN A 63 -4.70 -75.10 33.08
N PRO A 64 -4.36 -75.22 34.38
CA PRO A 64 -3.58 -74.21 35.09
C PRO A 64 -2.21 -73.99 34.44
N ASP A 65 -1.71 -72.75 34.51
CA ASP A 65 -0.38 -72.38 34.05
C ASP A 65 0.71 -72.99 34.97
N ASN A 66 1.99 -72.86 34.61
CA ASN A 66 3.14 -73.43 35.32
C ASN A 66 3.22 -73.03 36.82
N ASN A 67 2.59 -71.92 37.20
CA ASN A 67 2.50 -71.43 38.57
C ASN A 67 1.27 -71.95 39.34
N GLY A 68 0.48 -72.84 38.75
CA GLY A 68 -0.74 -73.39 39.33
C GLY A 68 -1.92 -72.42 39.37
N LYS A 69 -1.85 -71.27 38.69
CA LYS A 69 -2.93 -70.27 38.57
C LYS A 69 -3.67 -70.42 37.23
N CYS A 70 -4.87 -69.87 37.13
CA CYS A 70 -5.54 -69.79 35.84
C CYS A 70 -4.72 -68.92 34.88
N PRO A 71 -4.65 -69.28 33.58
CA PRO A 71 -3.99 -68.43 32.59
C PRO A 71 -4.66 -67.05 32.57
N ASN A 72 -3.85 -66.00 32.47
CA ASN A 72 -4.36 -64.64 32.38
C ASN A 72 -5.28 -64.48 31.17
N CYS A 73 -6.36 -63.73 31.35
CA CYS A 73 -7.27 -63.40 30.25
C CYS A 73 -6.55 -62.64 29.13
N GLU A 74 -7.02 -62.82 27.89
CA GLU A 74 -6.47 -62.06 26.75
C GLU A 74 -6.85 -60.57 26.87
N LYS A 75 -6.27 -59.72 26.00
CA LYS A 75 -6.58 -58.27 26.02
C LYS A 75 -8.07 -58.04 25.78
N ASP A 76 -8.68 -57.14 26.58
CA ASP A 76 -10.12 -56.80 26.61
C ASP A 76 -11.07 -57.84 27.22
N GLU A 77 -10.50 -58.74 28.01
CA GLU A 77 -11.24 -59.67 28.85
C GLU A 77 -10.97 -59.39 30.32
N ILE A 78 -11.99 -59.61 31.15
CA ILE A 78 -11.87 -59.54 32.61
C ILE A 78 -12.15 -60.89 33.24
N LEU A 79 -11.50 -61.13 34.36
CA LEU A 79 -11.72 -62.33 35.14
C LEU A 79 -13.02 -62.19 35.96
N GLN A 80 -14.02 -63.02 35.65
CA GLN A 80 -15.23 -63.12 36.45
C GLN A 80 -15.24 -64.42 37.25
N ILE A 81 -15.36 -64.30 38.57
CA ILE A 81 -15.58 -65.44 39.46
C ILE A 81 -17.08 -65.72 39.50
N THR A 82 -17.49 -66.82 38.89
CA THR A 82 -18.90 -67.22 38.79
C THR A 82 -19.19 -68.39 39.72
N GLY A 83 -20.44 -68.46 40.20
CA GLY A 83 -20.88 -69.32 41.30
C GLY A 83 -20.53 -70.81 41.17
N LYS A 84 -20.48 -71.44 42.35
CA LYS A 84 -20.02 -72.81 42.60
C LYS A 84 -20.71 -73.86 41.72
N LYS A 85 -19.97 -74.46 40.77
CA LYS A 85 -20.27 -75.83 40.31
C LYS A 85 -19.70 -76.77 41.37
N ASP A 86 -20.53 -77.64 41.95
CA ASP A 86 -20.11 -78.64 42.95
C ASP A 86 -19.36 -78.08 44.17
N GLY A 87 -19.74 -76.89 44.64
CA GLY A 87 -19.13 -76.30 45.84
C GLY A 87 -17.83 -75.50 45.62
N ILE A 88 -17.26 -75.52 44.41
CA ILE A 88 -15.98 -74.87 44.05
C ILE A 88 -16.22 -73.71 43.05
N PRO A 89 -15.70 -72.49 43.32
CA PRO A 89 -15.85 -71.35 42.41
C PRO A 89 -15.13 -71.55 41.06
N THR A 90 -15.65 -70.96 39.99
CA THR A 90 -15.04 -71.00 38.65
C THR A 90 -14.53 -69.63 38.25
N GLU A 91 -13.31 -69.57 37.72
CA GLU A 91 -12.70 -68.39 37.12
C GLU A 91 -12.89 -68.45 35.60
N GLN A 92 -13.66 -67.51 35.06
CA GLN A 92 -13.94 -67.43 33.63
C GLN A 92 -13.59 -66.05 33.09
N CYS A 93 -12.86 -66.00 31.98
CA CYS A 93 -12.64 -64.77 31.24
C CYS A 93 -13.90 -64.39 30.46
N ILE A 94 -14.40 -63.17 30.68
CA ILE A 94 -15.52 -62.60 29.93
C ILE A 94 -15.07 -61.36 29.17
N LYS A 95 -15.66 -61.11 28.00
CA LYS A 95 -15.40 -59.90 27.23
C LYS A 95 -16.06 -58.70 27.87
N CYS A 96 -15.34 -57.59 27.91
CA CYS A 96 -15.92 -56.33 28.34
C CYS A 96 -17.10 -55.92 27.44
N PRO A 97 -18.19 -55.37 28.01
CA PRO A 97 -19.33 -54.88 27.24
C PRO A 97 -18.92 -53.75 26.29
N LYS A 98 -19.67 -53.56 25.20
CA LYS A 98 -19.38 -52.53 24.18
C LYS A 98 -19.19 -51.15 24.82
N GLY A 99 -18.07 -50.49 24.54
CA GLY A 99 -17.72 -49.18 25.10
C GLY A 99 -16.85 -49.24 26.36
N THR A 100 -16.42 -50.43 26.78
CA THR A 100 -15.50 -50.63 27.91
C THR A 100 -14.32 -51.51 27.50
N ILE A 101 -13.18 -51.33 28.14
CA ILE A 101 -11.95 -52.11 27.99
C ILE A 101 -11.50 -52.65 29.34
N SER A 102 -10.68 -53.70 29.37
CA SER A 102 -10.11 -54.20 30.62
C SER A 102 -9.11 -53.19 31.19
N ASP A 103 -9.09 -53.01 32.51
CA ASP A 103 -8.00 -52.31 33.20
C ASP A 103 -6.64 -53.00 32.98
N TYR A 104 -5.52 -52.32 33.28
CA TYR A 104 -4.15 -52.83 33.12
C TYR A 104 -3.96 -54.22 33.76
N ASN A 105 -4.67 -54.48 34.87
CA ASN A 105 -4.61 -55.73 35.61
C ASN A 105 -5.65 -56.79 35.17
N GLY A 106 -6.53 -56.49 34.20
CA GLY A 106 -7.55 -57.42 33.70
C GLY A 106 -8.69 -57.71 34.68
N GLU A 107 -8.92 -56.84 35.66
CA GLU A 107 -9.83 -57.11 36.79
C GLU A 107 -11.22 -56.50 36.63
N TYR A 108 -11.31 -55.32 36.03
CA TYR A 108 -12.56 -54.60 35.84
C TYR A 108 -12.60 -53.92 34.49
N CYS A 109 -13.80 -53.81 33.92
CA CYS A 109 -14.01 -53.09 32.68
C CYS A 109 -14.12 -51.59 32.98
N ILE A 110 -13.16 -50.82 32.48
CA ILE A 110 -13.17 -49.37 32.54
C ILE A 110 -13.85 -48.80 31.29
N LEU A 111 -14.54 -47.67 31.45
CA LEU A 111 -15.13 -46.97 30.33
C LEU A 111 -14.03 -46.41 29.43
N CYS A 112 -14.10 -46.66 28.13
CA CYS A 112 -13.18 -46.04 27.18
C CYS A 112 -13.35 -44.52 27.26
N LYS A 113 -12.23 -43.77 27.27
CA LYS A 113 -12.35 -42.31 27.19
C LYS A 113 -12.92 -41.92 25.83
N ASN A 114 -12.42 -42.56 24.77
CA ASN A 114 -12.79 -42.29 23.38
C ASN A 114 -12.94 -43.59 22.56
N ASP A 115 -13.74 -43.55 21.48
CA ASP A 115 -13.97 -44.69 20.57
C ASP A 115 -12.67 -45.26 19.95
N PHE A 116 -11.66 -44.42 19.75
CA PHE A 116 -10.35 -44.82 19.25
C PHE A 116 -9.59 -45.75 20.20
N GLU A 117 -9.55 -45.42 21.50
CA GLU A 117 -8.88 -46.26 22.52
C GLU A 117 -9.55 -47.63 22.59
N CYS A 118 -10.89 -47.61 22.60
CA CYS A 118 -11.73 -48.81 22.53
C CYS A 118 -11.40 -49.68 21.31
N PHE A 119 -11.22 -49.07 20.13
CA PHE A 119 -10.91 -49.81 18.91
C PHE A 119 -9.48 -50.37 18.90
N CYS A 120 -8.50 -49.60 19.35
CA CYS A 120 -7.09 -49.98 19.27
C CYS A 120 -6.71 -51.09 20.24
N ASN A 121 -7.33 -51.12 21.42
CA ASN A 121 -7.15 -52.22 22.36
C ASN A 121 -7.74 -53.52 21.80
N ASN A 122 -8.97 -53.45 21.24
CA ASN A 122 -9.71 -54.62 20.75
C ASN A 122 -9.12 -55.24 19.48
N SER A 123 -8.44 -54.45 18.64
CA SER A 123 -8.00 -54.90 17.32
C SER A 123 -6.51 -55.21 17.24
N GLY A 124 -5.71 -54.87 18.26
CA GLY A 124 -4.33 -55.28 18.56
C GLY A 124 -3.24 -55.16 17.48
N THR A 125 -3.62 -54.95 16.22
CA THR A 125 -2.80 -55.15 15.01
C THR A 125 -3.27 -54.26 13.86
N SER A 126 -4.22 -53.33 14.10
CA SER A 126 -4.66 -52.42 13.04
C SER A 126 -3.58 -51.38 12.76
N ALA A 127 -3.28 -51.16 11.48
CA ALA A 127 -2.23 -50.25 11.04
C ALA A 127 -2.39 -48.80 11.57
N ILE A 128 -3.61 -48.38 11.89
CA ILE A 128 -3.94 -47.03 12.39
C ILE A 128 -3.42 -46.83 13.81
N CYS A 129 -3.54 -47.86 14.65
CA CYS A 129 -3.13 -47.82 16.05
C CYS A 129 -1.61 -47.77 16.20
N ASN A 130 -0.88 -48.30 15.21
CA ASN A 130 0.58 -48.26 15.13
C ASN A 130 1.11 -47.07 14.30
N GLN A 131 0.26 -46.34 13.56
CA GLN A 131 0.63 -45.21 12.71
C GLN A 131 0.67 -43.86 13.43
N ILE A 132 0.08 -43.76 14.62
CA ILE A 132 0.04 -42.53 15.43
C ILE A 132 1.00 -42.73 16.61
N THR A 133 2.31 -42.64 16.38
CA THR A 133 3.31 -43.01 17.40
C THR A 133 3.68 -41.86 18.34
N SER A 134 3.37 -40.61 17.98
CA SER A 134 3.67 -39.39 18.75
C SER A 134 2.55 -38.33 18.65
N ILE A 135 1.55 -38.45 19.52
CA ILE A 135 0.44 -37.46 19.65
C ILE A 135 0.97 -36.04 19.91
N GLU A 136 2.10 -35.92 20.61
CA GLU A 136 2.76 -34.65 20.89
C GLU A 136 3.29 -33.95 19.62
N ALA A 137 3.81 -34.70 18.64
CA ALA A 137 4.23 -34.14 17.36
C ALA A 137 3.00 -33.66 16.56
N LEU A 138 1.93 -34.47 16.53
CA LEU A 138 0.68 -34.15 15.83
C LEU A 138 -0.05 -32.92 16.39
N SER A 139 0.22 -32.55 17.64
CA SER A 139 -0.42 -31.42 18.34
C SER A 139 0.48 -30.18 18.44
N THR A 140 1.67 -30.21 17.81
CA THR A 140 2.60 -29.10 17.83
C THR A 140 2.18 -27.97 16.88
N ILE A 141 2.18 -26.73 17.36
CA ILE A 141 1.89 -25.51 16.59
C ILE A 141 3.17 -24.65 16.52
N PRO A 142 3.56 -24.14 15.33
CA PRO A 142 4.75 -23.31 15.16
C PRO A 142 4.58 -21.89 15.74
N LEU A 143 5.68 -21.26 16.16
CA LEU A 143 5.74 -19.85 16.55
C LEU A 143 6.14 -18.96 15.37
N LEU A 144 5.41 -17.85 15.20
CA LEU A 144 5.76 -16.75 14.29
C LEU A 144 6.88 -15.89 14.90
N PRO A 145 7.82 -15.38 14.10
CA PRO A 145 8.94 -14.58 14.55
C PRO A 145 8.50 -13.12 14.46
N GLU A 146 7.67 -12.67 15.39
CA GLU A 146 7.47 -11.23 15.63
C GLU A 146 7.41 -11.00 17.14
N ILE A 147 8.59 -10.83 17.73
CA ILE A 147 8.78 -10.27 19.07
C ILE A 147 8.66 -8.75 18.94
N ASN A 148 7.48 -8.18 19.18
CA ASN A 148 7.39 -6.77 19.50
C ASN A 148 7.68 -6.59 20.99
N GLY A 149 8.96 -6.40 21.32
CA GLY A 149 9.37 -6.05 22.68
C GLY A 149 10.86 -6.29 22.96
N GLY A 150 11.75 -5.52 22.32
CA GLY A 150 13.13 -5.34 22.77
C GLY A 150 14.08 -6.52 22.54
N THR A 151 15.24 -6.20 21.95
CA THR A 151 16.41 -7.08 21.74
C THR A 151 16.20 -8.27 20.78
N GLU A 152 16.63 -8.05 19.54
CA GLU A 152 17.20 -9.09 18.69
C GLU A 152 18.24 -9.86 19.50
N ASN A 153 17.94 -11.12 19.88
CA ASN A 153 18.88 -12.22 20.12
C ASN A 153 18.21 -13.34 20.94
N SER A 154 17.39 -14.15 20.27
CA SER A 154 17.25 -15.58 20.60
C SER A 154 16.51 -16.29 19.48
N TYR A 155 17.28 -16.86 18.56
CA TYR A 155 16.84 -18.01 17.78
C TYR A 155 16.69 -19.19 18.75
N GLY A 156 15.48 -19.37 19.27
CA GLY A 156 15.07 -20.55 20.03
C GLY A 156 13.71 -20.99 19.53
N GLU A 157 13.66 -22.16 18.88
CA GLU A 157 12.44 -22.81 18.41
C GLU A 157 11.55 -23.22 19.59
N LYS A 158 10.86 -22.25 20.20
CA LYS A 158 9.77 -22.60 21.10
C LYS A 158 8.63 -23.17 20.25
N GLN A 159 8.24 -24.40 20.56
CA GLN A 159 7.12 -25.11 19.96
C GLN A 159 6.08 -25.37 21.04
N PHE A 160 4.80 -25.28 20.67
CA PHE A 160 3.69 -25.36 21.60
C PHE A 160 2.82 -26.56 21.30
N ILE A 161 2.36 -27.26 22.34
CA ILE A 161 1.40 -28.35 22.20
C ILE A 161 -0.01 -27.79 22.45
N SER A 162 -0.87 -27.87 21.43
CA SER A 162 -2.30 -27.55 21.58
C SER A 162 -3.01 -28.70 22.27
N GLU A 163 -3.54 -28.44 23.47
CA GLU A 163 -4.35 -29.40 24.22
C GLU A 163 -5.60 -29.82 23.44
N THR A 164 -6.19 -28.90 22.67
CA THR A 164 -7.38 -29.19 21.86
C THR A 164 -7.10 -30.22 20.76
N ILE A 165 -5.96 -30.08 20.07
CA ILE A 165 -5.53 -31.03 19.04
C ILE A 165 -5.12 -32.34 19.71
N PHE A 166 -4.33 -32.26 20.79
CA PHE A 166 -3.83 -33.40 21.54
C PHE A 166 -4.95 -34.36 21.96
N GLN A 167 -6.04 -33.82 22.54
CA GLN A 167 -7.16 -34.64 23.02
C GLN A 167 -8.02 -35.25 21.90
N LYS A 168 -8.10 -34.60 20.72
CA LYS A 168 -9.09 -34.94 19.68
C LYS A 168 -8.50 -35.59 18.43
N VAL A 169 -7.22 -35.40 18.14
CA VAL A 169 -6.62 -35.77 16.85
C VAL A 169 -6.74 -37.26 16.53
N GLN A 170 -6.51 -38.13 17.52
CA GLN A 170 -6.57 -39.58 17.33
C GLN A 170 -7.97 -40.06 16.98
N ASN A 171 -8.97 -39.67 17.77
CA ASN A 171 -10.36 -40.03 17.51
C ASN A 171 -10.84 -39.45 16.17
N THR A 172 -10.45 -38.20 15.87
CA THR A 172 -10.81 -37.54 14.61
C THR A 172 -10.23 -38.28 13.39
N ALA A 173 -8.95 -38.65 13.44
CA ALA A 173 -8.29 -39.39 12.37
C ALA A 173 -8.94 -40.77 12.14
N PHE A 174 -9.21 -41.49 13.23
CA PHE A 174 -9.88 -42.78 13.19
C PHE A 174 -11.28 -42.71 12.57
N LEU A 175 -12.12 -41.76 13.01
CA LEU A 175 -13.48 -41.59 12.50
C LEU A 175 -13.49 -41.12 11.03
N CYS A 176 -12.49 -40.33 10.61
CA CYS A 176 -12.32 -39.98 9.21
C CYS A 176 -11.97 -41.22 8.35
N GLN A 177 -11.02 -42.04 8.81
CA GLN A 177 -10.49 -43.16 8.04
C GLN A 177 -11.41 -44.38 8.02
N GLN A 178 -11.94 -44.81 9.17
CA GLN A 178 -12.74 -46.03 9.28
C GLN A 178 -14.22 -45.80 9.01
N GLN A 179 -14.79 -44.75 9.60
CA GLN A 179 -16.23 -44.46 9.45
C GLN A 179 -16.54 -43.59 8.22
N LYS A 180 -15.54 -43.19 7.44
CA LYS A 180 -15.70 -42.31 6.28
C LYS A 180 -16.58 -41.09 6.61
N SER A 181 -16.34 -40.49 7.78
CA SER A 181 -17.12 -39.36 8.24
C SER A 181 -16.56 -38.05 7.70
N SER A 182 -17.24 -37.42 6.74
CA SER A 182 -16.81 -36.14 6.14
C SER A 182 -16.53 -35.07 7.20
N LYS A 183 -17.40 -34.95 8.22
CA LYS A 183 -17.23 -34.03 9.35
C LYS A 183 -15.86 -34.19 10.06
N HIS A 184 -15.42 -35.42 10.28
CA HIS A 184 -14.16 -35.69 10.99
C HIS A 184 -12.95 -35.49 10.07
N CYS A 185 -13.08 -35.77 8.77
CA CYS A 185 -12.06 -35.40 7.78
C CYS A 185 -11.90 -33.88 7.64
N GLN A 186 -13.02 -33.14 7.71
CA GLN A 186 -13.03 -31.68 7.78
C GLN A 186 -12.39 -31.15 9.07
N GLN A 187 -12.60 -31.83 10.20
CA GLN A 187 -11.99 -31.49 11.47
C GLN A 187 -10.46 -31.72 11.44
N LEU A 188 -10.00 -32.84 10.88
CA LEU A 188 -8.57 -33.10 10.70
C LEU A 188 -7.92 -32.05 9.78
N ALA A 189 -8.63 -31.63 8.73
CA ALA A 189 -8.20 -30.54 7.87
C ALA A 189 -8.08 -29.21 8.61
N ASN A 190 -9.02 -28.90 9.52
CA ASN A 190 -8.94 -27.71 10.37
C ASN A 190 -7.71 -27.76 11.29
N PHE A 191 -7.37 -28.91 11.87
CA PHE A 191 -6.13 -29.07 12.65
C PHE A 191 -4.88 -28.81 11.79
N CYS A 192 -4.83 -29.32 10.56
CA CYS A 192 -3.77 -29.00 9.61
C CYS A 192 -3.66 -27.48 9.34
N THR A 193 -4.79 -26.78 9.21
CA THR A 193 -4.77 -25.32 9.01
C THR A 193 -4.28 -24.54 10.23
N LEU A 194 -4.61 -24.99 11.45
CA LEU A 194 -4.13 -24.38 12.71
C LEU A 194 -2.62 -24.57 12.92
N GLN A 195 -2.05 -25.62 12.32
CA GLN A 195 -0.61 -25.88 12.35
C GLN A 195 0.18 -25.08 11.31
N ASP A 196 -0.48 -24.18 10.54
CA ASP A 196 0.14 -23.45 9.42
C ASP A 196 0.70 -24.38 8.32
N TYR A 197 -0.02 -25.47 8.04
CA TYR A 197 0.22 -26.34 6.89
C TYR A 197 1.65 -26.94 6.74
N PRO A 198 2.24 -27.55 7.79
CA PRO A 198 3.60 -28.09 7.74
C PRO A 198 3.71 -29.26 6.74
N ARG A 199 4.66 -29.20 5.80
CA ARG A 199 4.73 -30.13 4.66
C ARG A 199 6.09 -30.82 4.38
N ARG A 200 7.08 -30.93 5.30
CA ARG A 200 8.28 -31.80 5.11
C ARG A 200 9.09 -31.98 6.40
N MET A 201 10.10 -32.86 6.56
CA MET A 201 10.40 -34.27 6.18
C MET A 201 11.61 -34.72 7.04
N ASP A 202 11.69 -34.34 8.32
CA ASP A 202 12.83 -34.76 9.15
C ASP A 202 12.64 -36.19 9.66
N GLY A 203 12.27 -37.13 8.78
CA GLY A 203 12.15 -38.57 9.06
C GLY A 203 11.15 -39.01 10.16
N ASN A 204 10.67 -38.07 10.99
CA ASN A 204 9.98 -38.28 12.26
C ASN A 204 8.76 -37.32 12.43
N GLY A 205 8.44 -36.51 11.42
CA GLY A 205 7.44 -35.44 11.55
C GLY A 205 5.98 -35.90 11.36
N GLU A 206 5.37 -36.46 12.38
CA GLU A 206 3.92 -36.72 12.40
C GLU A 206 3.15 -35.41 12.59
N ASN A 207 2.57 -34.85 11.51
CA ASN A 207 1.70 -33.66 11.58
C ASN A 207 0.31 -33.94 10.96
N CYS A 208 -0.69 -33.11 11.28
CA CYS A 208 -2.07 -33.37 10.84
C CYS A 208 -2.24 -33.31 9.32
N CYS A 209 -1.43 -32.51 8.61
CA CYS A 209 -1.48 -32.39 7.15
C CYS A 209 -0.97 -33.65 6.45
N ALA A 210 0.15 -34.20 6.93
CA ALA A 210 0.73 -35.44 6.44
C ALA A 210 -0.24 -36.61 6.71
N LEU A 211 -0.85 -36.64 7.89
CA LEU A 211 -1.85 -37.65 8.24
C LEU A 211 -3.08 -37.59 7.31
N LEU A 212 -3.59 -36.38 7.02
CA LEU A 212 -4.71 -36.20 6.10
C LEU A 212 -4.39 -36.69 4.67
N GLU A 213 -3.20 -36.36 4.15
CA GLU A 213 -2.75 -36.83 2.83
C GLU A 213 -2.48 -38.35 2.81
N GLN A 214 -2.01 -38.94 3.91
CA GLN A 214 -1.85 -40.38 4.04
C GLN A 214 -3.20 -41.11 4.01
N ILE A 215 -4.20 -40.61 4.75
CA ILE A 215 -5.57 -41.13 4.72
C ILE A 215 -6.17 -41.01 3.31
N LYS A 216 -5.95 -39.88 2.63
CA LYS A 216 -6.42 -39.65 1.26
C LYS A 216 -5.89 -40.67 0.26
N LYS A 217 -4.62 -41.10 0.38
CA LYS A 217 -4.02 -42.14 -0.49
C LYS A 217 -4.68 -43.52 -0.33
N GLN A 218 -5.35 -43.78 0.79
CA GLN A 218 -5.98 -45.08 1.04
C GLN A 218 -7.39 -45.20 0.42
N PHE A 219 -8.00 -44.07 0.02
CA PHE A 219 -9.31 -44.05 -0.61
C PHE A 219 -9.20 -43.98 -2.14
N LYS A 220 -10.19 -44.54 -2.85
CA LYS A 220 -10.36 -44.31 -4.29
C LYS A 220 -10.55 -42.81 -4.55
N SER A 221 -9.97 -42.30 -5.64
CA SER A 221 -9.93 -40.86 -5.97
C SER A 221 -11.30 -40.14 -5.89
N GLU A 222 -12.38 -40.77 -6.35
CA GLU A 222 -13.72 -40.17 -6.34
C GLU A 222 -14.29 -40.02 -4.92
N ILE A 223 -14.16 -41.05 -4.09
CA ILE A 223 -14.60 -41.04 -2.70
C ILE A 223 -13.75 -40.05 -1.89
N ALA A 224 -12.43 -40.02 -2.15
CA ALA A 224 -11.51 -39.08 -1.52
C ALA A 224 -11.90 -37.62 -1.83
N LYS A 225 -12.28 -37.31 -3.08
CA LYS A 225 -12.71 -35.95 -3.48
C LYS A 225 -13.99 -35.48 -2.78
N GLN A 226 -14.90 -36.39 -2.47
CA GLN A 226 -16.15 -36.05 -1.75
C GLN A 226 -15.93 -35.96 -0.24
N LEU A 227 -15.07 -36.81 0.31
CA LEU A 227 -14.93 -36.99 1.74
C LEU A 227 -13.88 -36.06 2.36
N ILE A 228 -12.73 -35.90 1.69
CA ILE A 228 -11.55 -35.22 2.21
C ILE A 228 -11.44 -33.86 1.53
N PRO A 229 -11.45 -32.76 2.30
CA PRO A 229 -11.28 -31.43 1.73
C PRO A 229 -9.90 -31.29 1.10
N GLN A 230 -9.86 -30.74 -0.11
CA GLN A 230 -8.61 -30.36 -0.74
C GLN A 230 -8.14 -29.05 -0.12
N LEU A 231 -7.04 -29.10 0.63
CA LEU A 231 -6.43 -27.91 1.26
C LEU A 231 -5.43 -27.18 0.36
N PHE A 232 -4.95 -27.86 -0.67
CA PHE A 232 -3.83 -27.43 -1.50
C PHE A 232 -4.15 -27.55 -2.99
N TYR A 233 -3.62 -26.63 -3.78
CA TYR A 233 -3.72 -26.69 -5.23
C TYR A 233 -2.83 -27.80 -5.79
N THR A 234 -3.22 -28.35 -6.95
CA THR A 234 -2.47 -29.42 -7.62
C THR A 234 -1.17 -28.90 -8.24
N ASN A 235 -1.19 -27.66 -8.74
CA ASN A 235 0.01 -26.98 -9.20
C ASN A 235 0.83 -26.51 -8.00
N ILE A 236 2.10 -26.92 -7.99
CA ILE A 236 3.08 -26.51 -6.97
C ILE A 236 3.51 -25.05 -7.23
N GLU A 237 3.52 -24.65 -8.50
CA GLU A 237 3.82 -23.27 -8.90
C GLU A 237 2.60 -22.38 -8.71
N ALA A 238 2.68 -21.45 -7.75
CA ALA A 238 1.61 -20.50 -7.48
C ALA A 238 1.26 -19.62 -8.69
N SER A 239 2.26 -19.23 -9.48
CA SER A 239 2.09 -18.42 -10.68
C SER A 239 1.22 -19.13 -11.72
N ALA A 240 1.41 -20.44 -11.92
CA ALA A 240 0.64 -21.24 -12.86
C ALA A 240 -0.83 -21.37 -12.47
N GLU A 241 -1.15 -21.30 -11.17
CA GLU A 241 -2.54 -21.35 -10.69
C GLU A 241 -3.22 -19.97 -10.70
N ILE A 242 -2.49 -18.92 -10.30
CA ILE A 242 -3.00 -17.54 -10.25
C ILE A 242 -3.20 -17.00 -11.68
N PHE A 243 -2.17 -17.11 -12.53
CA PHE A 243 -2.16 -16.58 -13.90
C PHE A 243 -2.67 -17.59 -14.93
N ARG A 244 -3.50 -18.54 -14.51
CA ARG A 244 -4.08 -19.53 -15.41
C ARG A 244 -5.08 -18.87 -16.36
N GLU A 245 -4.74 -18.84 -17.64
CA GLU A 245 -5.63 -18.38 -18.71
C GLU A 245 -6.95 -19.19 -18.72
N GLY A 246 -8.08 -18.50 -18.90
CA GLY A 246 -9.40 -19.13 -18.93
C GLY A 246 -9.84 -19.81 -17.63
N ALA A 247 -9.22 -19.50 -16.48
CA ALA A 247 -9.73 -19.94 -15.18
C ALA A 247 -11.03 -19.22 -14.79
N ILE A 248 -11.17 -17.96 -15.23
CA ILE A 248 -12.38 -17.14 -15.07
C ILE A 248 -12.81 -16.67 -16.46
N ASN A 249 -13.91 -17.25 -16.94
CA ASN A 249 -14.49 -16.91 -18.24
C ASN A 249 -15.63 -15.89 -18.09
N GLY A 250 -15.53 -15.00 -17.09
CA GLY A 250 -16.51 -13.94 -16.84
C GLY A 250 -15.94 -12.59 -17.24
N ILE A 251 -16.75 -11.76 -17.89
CA ILE A 251 -16.38 -10.40 -18.25
C ILE A 251 -16.79 -9.46 -17.11
N PHE A 252 -15.83 -8.67 -16.62
CA PHE A 252 -16.04 -7.68 -15.56
C PHE A 252 -16.00 -6.26 -16.13
N THR A 253 -16.93 -5.42 -15.67
CA THR A 253 -17.15 -4.08 -16.26
C THR A 253 -17.45 -3.02 -15.21
N PHE A 254 -17.12 -1.77 -15.51
CA PHE A 254 -17.36 -0.61 -14.64
C PHE A 254 -18.76 0.00 -14.79
N SER A 255 -19.44 -0.22 -15.92
CA SER A 255 -20.75 0.39 -16.20
C SER A 255 -21.90 -0.38 -15.52
N GLU A 256 -22.72 0.35 -14.75
CA GLU A 256 -23.93 -0.14 -14.09
C GLU A 256 -25.18 -0.07 -14.98
N GLU A 257 -25.07 0.45 -16.22
CA GLU A 257 -26.23 0.78 -17.08
C GLU A 257 -27.06 -0.43 -17.55
N LYS A 258 -26.62 -1.67 -17.29
CA LYS A 258 -27.39 -2.90 -17.54
C LYS A 258 -27.30 -3.85 -16.35
N GLU A 259 -28.01 -3.53 -15.28
CA GLU A 259 -28.05 -4.26 -13.99
C GLU A 259 -28.29 -5.78 -14.10
N ASN A 260 -28.87 -6.27 -15.19
CA ASN A 260 -29.29 -7.66 -15.27
C ASN A 260 -28.27 -8.63 -15.91
N GLN A 261 -27.12 -8.17 -16.41
CA GLN A 261 -26.23 -9.03 -17.22
C GLN A 261 -24.72 -9.00 -16.92
N LYS A 262 -24.18 -8.06 -16.11
CA LYS A 262 -22.72 -7.84 -16.03
C LYS A 262 -22.12 -7.94 -14.64
N ASN A 263 -20.87 -8.44 -14.54
CA ASN A 263 -20.12 -8.54 -13.29
C ASN A 263 -19.53 -7.18 -12.89
N THR A 264 -20.32 -6.34 -12.19
CA THR A 264 -19.92 -4.98 -11.76
C THR A 264 -19.39 -4.91 -10.33
N LYS A 265 -19.63 -5.95 -9.53
CA LYS A 265 -19.15 -6.09 -8.15
C LYS A 265 -18.41 -7.41 -7.98
N LEU A 266 -17.42 -7.43 -7.09
CA LEU A 266 -16.73 -8.65 -6.69
C LEU A 266 -17.59 -9.40 -5.68
N GLU A 267 -18.43 -10.32 -6.16
CA GLU A 267 -19.25 -11.18 -5.30
C GLU A 267 -18.41 -12.32 -4.73
N ILE A 268 -17.80 -12.09 -3.56
CA ILE A 268 -17.01 -13.10 -2.86
C ILE A 268 -17.87 -13.78 -1.80
N ILE A 269 -17.86 -15.11 -1.85
CA ILE A 269 -18.59 -16.00 -0.96
C ILE A 269 -17.59 -16.74 -0.08
N ALA A 270 -17.88 -16.78 1.21
CA ALA A 270 -17.12 -17.53 2.20
C ALA A 270 -17.92 -18.75 2.69
N MET A 271 -17.33 -19.92 2.53
CA MET A 271 -17.81 -21.16 3.15
C MET A 271 -17.18 -21.29 4.53
N THR A 272 -18.01 -21.45 5.58
CA THR A 272 -17.56 -21.40 6.97
C THR A 272 -17.64 -22.76 7.67
N PHE A 273 -16.61 -23.08 8.47
CA PHE A 273 -16.50 -24.34 9.22
C PHE A 273 -16.09 -24.06 10.68
N ASN A 274 -16.60 -24.87 11.62
CA ASN A 274 -16.21 -24.79 13.02
C ASN A 274 -15.01 -25.69 13.38
N ASN A 275 -14.48 -25.54 14.59
CA ASN A 275 -13.41 -26.40 15.15
C ASN A 275 -13.68 -27.91 15.14
N ASN A 276 -14.94 -28.34 15.06
CA ASN A 276 -15.33 -29.75 15.01
C ASN A 276 -15.58 -30.26 13.57
N GLY A 277 -15.22 -29.47 12.54
CA GLY A 277 -15.37 -29.84 11.13
C GLY A 277 -16.80 -29.79 10.59
N LYS A 278 -17.76 -29.21 11.32
CA LYS A 278 -19.13 -29.00 10.84
C LYS A 278 -19.17 -27.74 9.95
N PHE A 279 -19.83 -27.87 8.81
CA PHE A 279 -20.16 -26.74 7.92
C PHE A 279 -21.23 -25.87 8.57
N LEU A 280 -20.96 -24.56 8.69
CA LEU A 280 -21.83 -23.60 9.36
C LEU A 280 -22.74 -22.86 8.36
N GLY A 281 -22.29 -22.65 7.13
CA GLY A 281 -23.07 -22.03 6.07
C GLY A 281 -22.23 -21.23 5.08
N GLU A 282 -22.93 -20.69 4.10
CA GLU A 282 -22.42 -19.79 3.07
C GLU A 282 -22.71 -18.33 3.45
N TRP A 283 -21.71 -17.45 3.32
CA TRP A 283 -21.83 -16.04 3.66
C TRP A 283 -21.20 -15.18 2.57
N THR A 284 -21.87 -14.11 2.14
CA THR A 284 -21.27 -13.13 1.23
C THR A 284 -20.35 -12.19 2.02
N VAL A 285 -19.08 -12.09 1.61
CA VAL A 285 -18.07 -11.25 2.28
C VAL A 285 -18.46 -9.77 2.30
N SER A 286 -19.21 -9.33 1.28
CA SER A 286 -19.72 -7.97 1.17
C SER A 286 -20.92 -7.68 2.08
N ASN A 287 -21.53 -8.68 2.74
CA ASN A 287 -22.75 -8.47 3.54
C ASN A 287 -22.49 -7.42 4.63
N GLY A 288 -23.21 -6.30 4.56
CA GLY A 288 -23.04 -5.17 5.47
C GLY A 288 -23.27 -5.51 6.94
N GLU A 289 -24.08 -6.52 7.25
CA GLU A 289 -24.40 -6.94 8.63
C GLU A 289 -23.20 -7.58 9.35
N TYR A 290 -22.44 -8.44 8.65
CA TYR A 290 -21.33 -9.20 9.22
C TYR A 290 -20.13 -9.20 8.25
N PRO A 291 -19.22 -8.21 8.33
CA PRO A 291 -18.08 -8.15 7.44
C PRO A 291 -17.05 -9.21 7.83
N ILE A 292 -16.63 -10.05 6.88
CA ILE A 292 -15.60 -11.09 7.11
C ILE A 292 -14.20 -10.50 7.01
N LEU A 293 -13.89 -9.81 5.90
CA LEU A 293 -12.54 -9.30 5.64
C LEU A 293 -12.31 -7.87 6.16
N GLN A 294 -13.39 -7.11 6.38
CA GLN A 294 -13.36 -5.71 6.86
C GLN A 294 -13.60 -5.65 8.38
N ILE A 295 -12.58 -6.01 9.16
CA ILE A 295 -12.67 -6.06 10.64
C ILE A 295 -12.79 -4.65 11.26
N CYS A 296 -12.28 -3.64 10.55
CA CYS A 296 -12.35 -2.26 10.98
C CYS A 296 -13.79 -1.70 10.93
N ASN A 297 -14.27 -1.13 12.03
CA ASN A 297 -15.54 -0.41 12.05
C ASN A 297 -15.48 0.86 11.16
N LEU A 298 -16.52 1.08 10.36
CA LEU A 298 -16.69 2.30 9.56
C LEU A 298 -17.67 3.24 10.29
N GLU A 299 -17.30 4.50 10.46
CA GLU A 299 -18.20 5.54 10.99
C GLU A 299 -19.27 5.94 9.95
N GLY A 300 -20.53 6.12 10.40
CA GLY A 300 -21.70 6.47 9.58
C GLY A 300 -22.64 5.29 9.30
N ASN A 301 -23.45 5.32 8.22
CA ASN A 301 -24.24 4.15 7.78
C ASN A 301 -23.28 3.05 7.28
N PRO A 302 -22.96 2.03 8.10
CA PRO A 302 -21.82 1.16 7.85
C PRO A 302 -22.12 0.16 6.74
N GLN A 303 -23.37 -0.27 6.60
CA GLN A 303 -23.78 -1.35 5.71
C GLN A 303 -23.53 -0.99 4.23
N GLN A 304 -24.08 0.14 3.79
CA GLN A 304 -23.95 0.61 2.40
C GLN A 304 -22.49 0.90 2.02
N LYS A 305 -21.67 1.42 2.94
CA LYS A 305 -20.26 1.75 2.67
C LYS A 305 -19.35 0.51 2.55
N ARG A 306 -19.66 -0.59 3.25
CA ARG A 306 -18.88 -1.84 3.21
C ARG A 306 -19.04 -2.58 1.88
N GLU A 307 -20.27 -2.66 1.40
CA GLU A 307 -20.60 -3.26 0.10
C GLU A 307 -19.94 -2.50 -1.06
N GLU A 308 -19.93 -1.18 -0.96
CA GLU A 308 -19.30 -0.30 -1.96
C GLU A 308 -17.79 -0.51 -2.09
N ALA A 309 -17.10 -1.04 -1.08
CA ALA A 309 -15.67 -1.34 -1.19
C ALA A 309 -15.36 -2.42 -2.24
N PHE A 310 -16.29 -3.37 -2.46
CA PHE A 310 -16.15 -4.48 -3.42
C PHE A 310 -16.64 -4.12 -4.82
N LYS A 311 -16.93 -2.84 -5.11
CA LYS A 311 -17.19 -2.37 -6.47
C LYS A 311 -15.96 -2.64 -7.35
N PHE A 312 -16.17 -3.30 -8.49
CA PHE A 312 -15.08 -3.69 -9.37
C PHE A 312 -14.33 -2.45 -9.88
N GLY A 313 -13.00 -2.52 -9.92
CA GLY A 313 -12.09 -1.42 -10.26
C GLY A 313 -11.76 -0.47 -9.12
N ARG A 314 -12.53 -0.40 -8.03
CA ARG A 314 -12.28 0.57 -6.95
C ARG A 314 -11.11 0.15 -6.05
N TYR A 315 -10.06 0.97 -5.99
CA TYR A 315 -8.97 0.76 -5.04
C TYR A 315 -9.42 1.16 -3.64
N PHE A 316 -9.34 0.21 -2.71
CA PHE A 316 -9.82 0.40 -1.35
C PHE A 316 -8.73 0.03 -0.35
N GLN A 317 -8.55 0.86 0.66
CA GLN A 317 -7.67 0.60 1.79
C GLN A 317 -8.27 1.16 3.08
N GLN A 318 -8.38 0.30 4.07
CA GLN A 318 -8.78 0.65 5.41
C GLN A 318 -7.65 0.30 6.38
N LYS A 319 -7.24 1.29 7.18
CA LYS A 319 -6.25 1.11 8.25
C LYS A 319 -6.88 1.60 9.54
N CYS A 320 -6.98 0.72 10.53
CA CYS A 320 -7.56 1.07 11.82
C CYS A 320 -6.70 0.53 12.97
N GLN A 321 -6.80 1.21 14.11
CA GLN A 321 -6.23 0.77 15.37
C GLN A 321 -7.35 0.16 16.22
N LEU A 322 -7.24 -1.12 16.53
CA LEU A 322 -8.21 -1.87 17.32
C LEU A 322 -7.53 -2.41 18.56
N SER A 323 -8.22 -2.41 19.70
CA SER A 323 -7.73 -3.20 20.84
C SER A 323 -7.93 -4.69 20.54
N LEU A 324 -7.13 -5.54 21.17
CA LEU A 324 -7.34 -6.98 21.07
C LEU A 324 -8.76 -7.37 21.53
N LEU A 325 -9.30 -6.64 22.52
CA LEU A 325 -10.68 -6.80 22.98
C LEU A 325 -11.71 -6.60 21.86
N ASP A 326 -11.50 -5.61 21.00
CA ASP A 326 -12.44 -5.28 19.91
C ASP A 326 -12.46 -6.39 18.85
N ILE A 327 -11.30 -6.98 18.55
CA ILE A 327 -11.19 -8.12 17.63
C ILE A 327 -11.87 -9.37 18.22
N LEU A 328 -11.71 -9.62 19.52
CA LEU A 328 -12.38 -10.75 20.18
C LEU A 328 -13.89 -10.55 20.30
N ARG A 329 -14.36 -9.30 20.43
CA ARG A 329 -15.79 -8.96 20.32
C ARG A 329 -16.31 -9.18 18.90
N TRP A 330 -15.54 -8.80 17.88
CA TRP A 330 -15.86 -9.10 16.50
C TRP A 330 -15.97 -10.62 16.26
N ASN A 331 -15.06 -11.41 16.83
CA ASN A 331 -15.13 -12.88 16.74
C ASN A 331 -16.39 -13.45 17.43
N LYS A 332 -16.78 -12.88 18.56
CA LYS A 332 -18.01 -13.26 19.27
C LYS A 332 -19.27 -13.10 18.43
N ILE A 333 -19.36 -12.00 17.67
CA ILE A 333 -20.51 -11.76 16.77
C ILE A 333 -20.65 -12.93 15.79
N TRP A 334 -19.54 -13.42 15.24
CA TRP A 334 -19.54 -14.57 14.34
C TRP A 334 -19.88 -15.90 15.02
N GLU A 335 -19.49 -16.08 16.28
CA GLU A 335 -19.96 -17.23 17.06
C GLU A 335 -21.48 -17.19 17.24
N GLU A 336 -22.04 -16.05 17.66
CA GLU A 336 -23.47 -15.90 17.96
C GLU A 336 -24.39 -15.97 16.73
N THR A 337 -23.92 -15.52 15.56
CA THR A 337 -24.71 -15.53 14.32
C THR A 337 -24.86 -16.92 13.72
N THR A 338 -23.97 -17.84 14.04
CA THR A 338 -24.04 -19.21 13.54
C THR A 338 -25.06 -20.03 14.35
N LYS A 339 -26.08 -20.59 13.67
CA LYS A 339 -27.32 -21.16 14.26
C LYS A 339 -27.12 -22.24 15.34
N ASP A 340 -25.94 -22.86 15.43
CA ASP A 340 -25.61 -23.88 16.43
C ASP A 340 -25.33 -23.32 17.84
N TYR A 341 -25.07 -22.03 17.96
CA TYR A 341 -24.49 -21.44 19.17
C TYR A 341 -25.48 -20.73 20.10
N LYS A 342 -26.77 -20.69 19.74
CA LYS A 342 -27.80 -20.01 20.54
C LYS A 342 -28.07 -20.66 21.90
N ASN A 343 -27.57 -21.88 22.16
CA ASN A 343 -27.95 -22.71 23.31
C ASN A 343 -26.81 -23.03 24.32
N GLU A 344 -25.56 -22.59 24.10
CA GLU A 344 -24.49 -22.77 25.11
C GLU A 344 -24.46 -21.58 26.09
N GLU A 345 -24.33 -21.87 27.40
CA GLU A 345 -24.40 -20.88 28.48
C GLU A 345 -23.53 -19.64 28.23
N LYS A 346 -24.13 -18.45 28.40
CA LYS A 346 -23.55 -17.10 28.31
C LYS A 346 -22.47 -16.84 29.36
N LYS A 347 -21.37 -17.60 29.39
CA LYS A 347 -20.34 -17.52 30.43
C LYS A 347 -19.17 -16.60 30.11
N PHE A 348 -18.96 -16.25 28.83
CA PHE A 348 -17.83 -15.41 28.40
C PHE A 348 -18.25 -14.13 27.64
N ILE A 349 -17.57 -13.03 27.95
CA ILE A 349 -17.80 -11.71 27.34
C ILE A 349 -17.23 -11.64 25.90
N PHE A 350 -16.34 -12.55 25.52
CA PHE A 350 -15.56 -12.56 24.27
C PHE A 350 -15.70 -13.88 23.50
N GLY A 351 -15.44 -13.86 22.18
CA GLY A 351 -15.42 -15.06 21.34
C GLY A 351 -14.20 -15.91 21.67
N THR A 352 -14.37 -17.23 21.71
CA THR A 352 -13.35 -18.20 22.15
C THR A 352 -13.07 -19.32 21.14
N LYS A 353 -13.81 -19.36 20.03
CA LYS A 353 -13.78 -20.44 19.05
C LYS A 353 -13.27 -19.93 17.70
N THR A 354 -12.39 -20.71 17.09
CA THR A 354 -11.82 -20.44 15.77
C THR A 354 -12.83 -20.83 14.68
N ILE A 355 -12.96 -19.97 13.68
CA ILE A 355 -13.81 -20.19 12.50
C ILE A 355 -12.90 -20.25 11.28
N PHE A 356 -13.13 -21.25 10.43
CA PHE A 356 -12.38 -21.46 9.20
C PHE A 356 -13.20 -21.02 8.00
N PHE A 357 -12.52 -20.42 7.03
CA PHE A 357 -13.11 -19.83 5.84
C PHE A 357 -12.45 -20.42 4.58
N GLU A 358 -13.26 -20.67 3.56
CA GLU A 358 -12.82 -20.88 2.18
C GLU A 358 -13.52 -19.86 1.28
N LEU A 359 -12.78 -19.18 0.42
CA LEU A 359 -13.32 -18.12 -0.43
C LEU A 359 -13.56 -18.59 -1.85
N TYR A 360 -14.68 -18.16 -2.42
CA TYR A 360 -15.09 -18.42 -3.78
C TYR A 360 -15.57 -17.11 -4.42
N LEU A 361 -15.10 -16.82 -5.64
CA LEU A 361 -15.62 -15.74 -6.46
C LEU A 361 -16.83 -16.25 -7.25
N ARG A 362 -17.98 -15.61 -7.08
CA ARG A 362 -19.18 -15.84 -7.87
C ARG A 362 -19.24 -14.85 -9.03
N TYR A 363 -19.42 -15.34 -10.24
CA TYR A 363 -19.52 -14.52 -11.44
C TYR A 363 -20.45 -15.14 -12.47
N ARG A 364 -20.94 -14.31 -13.39
CA ARG A 364 -21.75 -14.73 -14.54
C ARG A 364 -20.87 -14.87 -15.77
N ASN A 365 -21.16 -15.89 -16.57
CA ASN A 365 -20.52 -16.09 -17.87
C ASN A 365 -21.56 -15.93 -18.99
N GLU A 366 -21.22 -15.15 -20.02
CA GLU A 366 -22.07 -14.91 -21.19
C GLU A 366 -22.06 -16.10 -22.18
N GLU A 367 -20.97 -16.87 -22.27
CA GLU A 367 -20.84 -18.04 -23.16
C GLU A 367 -21.67 -19.24 -22.70
N GLY A 368 -22.02 -19.30 -21.41
CA GLY A 368 -22.83 -20.38 -20.80
C GLY A 368 -24.33 -20.07 -20.75
N MET A 369 -24.82 -19.19 -21.63
CA MET A 369 -26.24 -18.80 -21.66
C MET A 369 -27.15 -19.99 -21.96
N ILE A 370 -28.08 -20.28 -21.04
CA ILE A 370 -29.18 -21.20 -21.31
C ILE A 370 -30.34 -20.37 -21.84
N VAL A 371 -30.80 -20.69 -23.06
CA VAL A 371 -32.01 -20.09 -23.63
C VAL A 371 -33.19 -20.97 -23.24
N VAL A 372 -34.00 -20.51 -22.30
CA VAL A 372 -35.29 -21.12 -21.98
C VAL A 372 -36.38 -20.15 -22.43
N SER A 373 -37.04 -20.45 -23.55
CA SER A 373 -38.09 -19.61 -24.16
C SER A 373 -37.61 -18.19 -24.57
N LEU A 374 -38.45 -17.17 -24.47
CA LEU A 374 -38.13 -15.76 -24.79
C LEU A 374 -37.11 -15.11 -23.82
N PHE A 375 -36.67 -15.82 -22.77
CA PHE A 375 -35.75 -15.30 -21.75
C PHE A 375 -34.36 -15.92 -21.86
N ARG A 376 -33.33 -15.04 -21.84
CA ARG A 376 -31.91 -15.43 -21.77
C ARG A 376 -31.47 -15.44 -20.30
N ILE A 377 -30.98 -16.58 -19.79
CA ILE A 377 -30.52 -16.71 -18.40
C ILE A 377 -29.01 -16.99 -18.36
N SER A 378 -28.26 -16.11 -17.71
CA SER A 378 -26.83 -16.28 -17.43
C SER A 378 -26.62 -17.20 -16.23
N VAL A 379 -25.75 -18.20 -16.34
CA VAL A 379 -25.45 -19.15 -15.26
C VAL A 379 -24.35 -18.61 -14.34
N TRP A 380 -24.55 -18.76 -13.04
CA TRP A 380 -23.54 -18.43 -12.02
C TRP A 380 -22.45 -19.52 -11.98
N LYS A 381 -21.18 -19.09 -12.00
CA LYS A 381 -20.00 -19.93 -11.79
C LYS A 381 -19.31 -19.51 -10.49
N LEU A 382 -18.67 -20.48 -9.85
CA LEU A 382 -17.88 -20.31 -8.63
C LEU A 382 -16.44 -20.74 -8.91
N THR A 383 -15.49 -19.82 -8.73
CA THR A 383 -14.05 -20.13 -8.78
C THR A 383 -13.44 -19.93 -7.40
N GLN A 384 -12.68 -20.91 -6.92
CA GLN A 384 -12.03 -20.81 -5.61
C GLN A 384 -10.92 -19.76 -5.62
N ILE A 385 -10.86 -18.92 -4.59
CA ILE A 385 -9.83 -17.88 -4.41
C ILE A 385 -8.66 -18.49 -3.63
N PRO A 386 -7.44 -18.56 -4.19
CA PRO A 386 -6.25 -19.00 -3.47
C PRO A 386 -5.88 -18.06 -2.33
N ILE A 387 -5.35 -18.63 -1.25
CA ILE A 387 -4.85 -17.87 -0.10
C ILE A 387 -3.33 -17.98 -0.05
N LEU A 388 -2.69 -16.83 -0.02
CA LEU A 388 -1.27 -16.63 0.19
C LEU A 388 -1.05 -16.20 1.65
N ASN A 389 -0.88 -17.17 2.55
CA ASN A 389 -0.61 -16.88 3.94
C ASN A 389 0.90 -16.67 4.16
N GLU A 390 1.30 -15.47 4.57
CA GLU A 390 2.68 -15.08 4.85
C GLU A 390 3.28 -15.85 6.04
N ASP A 391 2.43 -16.40 6.90
CA ASP A 391 2.85 -17.12 8.10
C ASP A 391 3.25 -18.58 7.84
N LEU A 392 3.16 -19.02 6.57
CA LEU A 392 3.55 -20.36 6.14
C LEU A 392 5.08 -20.53 6.10
N LYS A 393 5.59 -21.55 6.79
CA LYS A 393 6.98 -22.01 6.66
C LYS A 393 7.14 -22.80 5.36
N GLY A 394 8.10 -22.42 4.53
CA GLY A 394 8.30 -23.01 3.21
C GLY A 394 8.92 -24.40 3.24
N ASP A 395 8.63 -25.20 2.21
CA ASP A 395 9.00 -26.63 2.10
C ASP A 395 10.44 -26.92 1.62
N GLN A 396 11.27 -25.90 1.37
CA GLN A 396 12.59 -26.11 0.79
C GLN A 396 13.61 -25.14 1.37
N TYR A 397 14.43 -25.69 2.27
CA TYR A 397 15.65 -25.11 2.84
C TYR A 397 15.39 -24.00 3.89
N ILE A 398 15.78 -24.33 5.13
CA ILE A 398 16.08 -23.38 6.20
C ILE A 398 14.86 -22.62 6.74
N GLY A 399 13.95 -23.21 7.54
CA GLY A 399 13.07 -22.50 8.50
C GLY A 399 12.40 -21.15 8.11
N LEU A 400 12.34 -20.81 6.82
CA LEU A 400 12.06 -19.48 6.29
C LEU A 400 10.60 -19.46 5.87
N TYR A 401 9.96 -18.33 6.12
CA TYR A 401 8.58 -18.09 5.73
C TYR A 401 8.52 -17.92 4.21
N GLY A 402 8.22 -19.00 3.49
CA GLY A 402 8.33 -19.06 2.03
C GLY A 402 7.44 -18.05 1.31
N ASN A 403 6.36 -17.62 1.97
CA ASN A 403 5.43 -16.61 1.48
C ASN A 403 5.77 -15.17 1.94
N ARG A 404 6.76 -14.97 2.84
CA ARG A 404 7.29 -13.63 3.19
C ARG A 404 8.41 -13.24 2.23
N LEU A 405 8.04 -12.88 1.03
CA LEU A 405 8.95 -12.30 0.04
C LEU A 405 8.33 -10.97 -0.44
N GLY A 406 9.17 -9.98 -0.74
CA GLY A 406 8.71 -8.65 -1.12
C GLY A 406 7.79 -8.66 -2.35
N ASP A 407 6.95 -7.62 -2.47
CA ASP A 407 5.81 -7.50 -3.41
C ASP A 407 6.15 -7.74 -4.90
N ASN A 408 7.44 -7.77 -5.30
CA ASN A 408 7.89 -7.85 -6.70
C ASN A 408 8.24 -9.27 -7.22
N ILE A 409 7.92 -10.34 -6.50
CA ILE A 409 8.51 -11.68 -6.74
C ILE A 409 7.48 -12.76 -7.17
N LEU A 410 6.19 -12.42 -7.25
CA LEU A 410 5.11 -13.39 -7.50
C LEU A 410 5.21 -14.11 -8.87
N LYS A 411 5.80 -13.47 -9.88
CA LYS A 411 6.03 -14.07 -11.22
C LYS A 411 7.37 -14.81 -11.34
N SER A 412 8.35 -14.54 -10.47
CA SER A 412 9.71 -15.08 -10.61
C SER A 412 10.02 -16.29 -9.72
N ASN A 413 9.26 -16.51 -8.64
CA ASN A 413 9.54 -17.58 -7.68
C ASN A 413 8.47 -18.69 -7.66
N ALA A 414 8.85 -19.87 -8.11
CA ALA A 414 8.09 -21.13 -8.03
C ALA A 414 7.90 -21.70 -6.60
N ARG A 415 8.24 -20.95 -5.54
CA ARG A 415 8.30 -21.44 -4.15
C ARG A 415 7.17 -20.96 -3.24
N LEU A 416 6.20 -20.20 -3.78
CA LEU A 416 5.05 -19.72 -3.02
C LEU A 416 4.04 -20.86 -2.83
N LEU A 417 3.50 -20.98 -1.62
CA LEU A 417 2.53 -22.01 -1.28
C LEU A 417 1.12 -21.43 -1.20
N LEU A 418 0.24 -21.89 -2.10
CA LEU A 418 -1.18 -21.53 -2.10
C LEU A 418 -2.01 -22.52 -1.30
N THR A 419 -2.87 -22.01 -0.45
CA THR A 419 -3.82 -22.79 0.36
C THR A 419 -5.26 -22.38 0.06
N LYS A 420 -6.19 -23.24 0.46
CA LYS A 420 -7.62 -23.09 0.18
C LYS A 420 -8.46 -22.64 1.37
N ARG A 421 -7.97 -22.87 2.59
CA ARG A 421 -8.66 -22.57 3.85
C ARG A 421 -7.80 -21.67 4.74
N PHE A 422 -8.43 -20.82 5.53
CA PHE A 422 -7.74 -19.95 6.50
C PHE A 422 -8.65 -19.64 7.68
N TYR A 423 -8.09 -19.02 8.70
CA TYR A 423 -8.82 -18.43 9.82
C TYR A 423 -8.40 -16.96 9.93
N LEU A 424 -9.20 -16.14 10.60
CA LEU A 424 -8.86 -14.75 10.90
C LEU A 424 -8.40 -14.59 12.35
N VAL A 425 -9.11 -15.24 13.28
CA VAL A 425 -8.81 -15.22 14.71
C VAL A 425 -8.68 -16.66 15.18
N ASP A 426 -7.53 -16.99 15.77
CA ASP A 426 -7.29 -18.28 16.42
C ASP A 426 -6.94 -18.08 17.90
N ILE A 427 -7.60 -18.88 18.76
CA ILE A 427 -7.45 -18.83 20.21
C ILE A 427 -7.20 -20.25 20.70
N GLN A 428 -6.01 -20.48 21.23
CA GLN A 428 -5.61 -21.77 21.78
C GLN A 428 -5.39 -21.64 23.29
N ASN A 429 -6.08 -22.48 24.06
CA ASN A 429 -6.02 -22.49 25.53
C ASN A 429 -5.10 -23.59 26.05
N ASN A 430 -4.60 -23.42 27.28
CA ASN A 430 -3.87 -24.43 28.05
C ASN A 430 -2.64 -25.00 27.33
N ILE A 431 -1.81 -24.11 26.83
CA ILE A 431 -0.66 -24.49 26.02
C ILE A 431 0.54 -24.87 26.89
N LYS A 432 1.13 -26.03 26.62
CA LYS A 432 2.40 -26.47 27.21
C LYS A 432 3.57 -25.92 26.39
N ILE A 433 4.49 -25.21 27.04
CA ILE A 433 5.77 -24.79 26.45
C ILE A 433 6.76 -25.94 26.60
N LYS A 434 7.42 -26.37 25.52
CA LYS A 434 8.59 -27.25 25.59
C LYS A 434 9.80 -26.46 26.13
N ASP A 435 9.82 -26.17 27.43
CA ASP A 435 11.02 -25.69 28.13
C ASP A 435 11.46 -26.80 29.10
N ASN A 436 12.74 -27.18 29.08
CA ASN A 436 13.32 -28.31 29.84
C ASN A 436 13.36 -28.10 31.37
N ASN A 437 12.69 -27.09 31.92
CA ASN A 437 12.72 -26.78 33.34
C ASN A 437 11.39 -27.19 33.98
N GLU A 438 11.41 -28.36 34.62
CA GLU A 438 10.33 -28.91 35.43
C GLU A 438 10.12 -28.12 36.72
N GLN A 439 9.45 -26.97 36.63
CA GLN A 439 8.72 -26.40 37.78
C GLN A 439 7.37 -25.89 37.31
N GLN A 440 6.42 -26.82 37.22
CA GLN A 440 5.03 -26.56 36.89
C GLN A 440 4.30 -25.91 38.08
N GLN A 441 4.15 -24.59 38.03
CA GLN A 441 2.95 -23.97 38.62
C GLN A 441 1.86 -23.93 37.56
N GLN A 442 0.64 -24.31 37.94
CA GLN A 442 -0.60 -24.29 37.14
C GLN A 442 -0.86 -22.89 36.55
N GLN A 443 -0.20 -22.55 35.44
CA GLN A 443 -0.36 -21.28 34.73
C GLN A 443 -0.97 -21.58 33.36
N GLN A 444 -2.16 -21.01 33.11
CA GLN A 444 -2.87 -21.15 31.83
C GLN A 444 -2.28 -20.15 30.82
N ASN A 445 -1.50 -20.65 29.87
CA ASN A 445 -1.04 -19.86 28.73
C ASN A 445 -2.08 -19.90 27.62
N ILE A 446 -2.42 -18.73 27.07
CA ILE A 446 -3.29 -18.59 25.90
C ILE A 446 -2.48 -18.02 24.74
N LEU A 447 -2.58 -18.67 23.59
CA LEU A 447 -2.08 -18.14 22.33
C LEU A 447 -3.23 -17.52 21.56
N ILE A 448 -3.03 -16.28 21.12
CA ILE A 448 -4.00 -15.57 20.29
C ILE A 448 -3.30 -15.13 19.00
N ARG A 449 -3.84 -15.55 17.87
CA ARG A 449 -3.42 -15.11 16.53
C ARG A 449 -4.54 -14.27 15.92
N VAL A 450 -4.21 -13.08 15.46
CA VAL A 450 -5.16 -12.08 14.93
C VAL A 450 -4.62 -11.48 13.65
N PRO A 451 -5.47 -10.99 12.73
CA PRO A 451 -5.00 -10.59 11.41
C PRO A 451 -4.28 -9.23 11.48
N LYS A 452 -3.12 -9.14 10.83
CA LYS A 452 -2.28 -7.95 10.67
C LYS A 452 -2.58 -7.25 9.35
N ARG A 453 -2.50 -7.98 8.24
CA ARG A 453 -2.78 -7.50 6.89
C ARG A 453 -3.67 -8.50 6.15
N ILE A 454 -4.70 -7.99 5.51
CA ILE A 454 -5.60 -8.72 4.62
C ILE A 454 -5.64 -7.94 3.30
N SER A 455 -5.09 -8.50 2.23
CA SER A 455 -5.02 -7.82 0.94
C SER A 455 -5.57 -8.71 -0.16
N LEU A 456 -6.56 -8.23 -0.90
CA LEU A 456 -7.13 -8.93 -2.05
C LEU A 456 -6.47 -8.39 -3.33
N HIS A 457 -5.80 -9.26 -4.07
CA HIS A 457 -5.08 -8.90 -5.28
C HIS A 457 -5.81 -9.42 -6.51
N ILE A 458 -6.08 -8.53 -7.46
CA ILE A 458 -6.72 -8.86 -8.73
C ILE A 458 -5.78 -8.47 -9.88
N HIS A 459 -5.46 -9.44 -10.73
CA HIS A 459 -4.63 -9.24 -11.91
C HIS A 459 -5.49 -9.32 -13.17
N PHE A 460 -5.18 -8.47 -14.14
CA PHE A 460 -5.92 -8.40 -15.40
C PHE A 460 -5.22 -9.17 -16.49
N ASP A 461 -6.04 -9.81 -17.31
CA ASP A 461 -5.57 -10.35 -18.57
C ASP A 461 -5.49 -9.22 -19.59
N GLN A 462 -4.31 -9.00 -20.17
CA GLN A 462 -4.11 -7.97 -21.20
C GLN A 462 -4.57 -8.43 -22.59
N THR A 463 -4.83 -9.73 -22.75
CA THR A 463 -5.19 -10.32 -24.06
C THR A 463 -6.67 -10.23 -24.36
N PHE A 464 -7.53 -10.29 -23.33
CA PHE A 464 -8.99 -10.26 -23.47
C PHE A 464 -9.63 -9.19 -22.58
N ASP A 465 -10.45 -8.35 -23.21
CA ASP A 465 -11.09 -7.20 -22.56
C ASP A 465 -12.02 -7.62 -21.42
N GLY A 466 -11.80 -7.06 -20.23
CA GLY A 466 -12.65 -7.32 -19.06
C GLY A 466 -12.44 -8.69 -18.40
N HIS A 467 -11.45 -9.47 -18.84
CA HIS A 467 -11.07 -10.72 -18.18
C HIS A 467 -10.08 -10.47 -17.04
N ILE A 468 -10.24 -11.24 -15.98
CA ILE A 468 -9.34 -11.23 -14.82
C ILE A 468 -8.74 -12.62 -14.62
N TYR A 469 -7.51 -12.65 -14.16
CA TYR A 469 -6.91 -13.85 -13.60
C TYR A 469 -7.55 -14.19 -12.25
N THR A 470 -7.28 -15.40 -11.76
CA THR A 470 -7.82 -15.84 -10.46
C THR A 470 -7.31 -14.90 -9.36
N PRO A 471 -8.20 -14.16 -8.67
CA PRO A 471 -7.77 -13.28 -7.60
C PRO A 471 -7.27 -14.12 -6.43
N TYR A 472 -6.32 -13.60 -5.66
CA TYR A 472 -5.79 -14.27 -4.47
C TYR A 472 -5.86 -13.35 -3.25
N LEU A 473 -6.02 -13.97 -2.08
CA LEU A 473 -6.03 -13.29 -0.79
C LEU A 473 -4.67 -13.44 -0.12
N GLN A 474 -4.00 -12.33 0.16
CA GLN A 474 -2.78 -12.28 0.95
C GLN A 474 -3.12 -11.98 2.41
N LEU A 475 -2.60 -12.81 3.32
CA LEU A 475 -2.94 -12.78 4.75
C LEU A 475 -1.67 -12.85 5.60
N SER A 476 -1.62 -12.04 6.65
CA SER A 476 -0.63 -12.15 7.72
C SER A 476 -1.27 -11.92 9.08
N HIS A 477 -0.69 -12.51 10.13
CA HIS A 477 -1.19 -12.45 11.49
C HIS A 477 -0.16 -11.85 12.46
N PHE A 478 -0.67 -11.21 13.49
CA PHE A 478 0.06 -11.02 14.73
C PHE A 478 -0.13 -12.22 15.64
N GLN A 479 0.88 -12.53 16.43
CA GLN A 479 0.85 -13.58 17.44
C GLN A 479 1.12 -13.01 18.83
N TYR A 480 0.27 -13.34 19.79
CA TYR A 480 0.42 -12.93 21.18
C TYR A 480 0.29 -14.12 22.12
N LEU A 481 1.18 -14.18 23.10
CA LEU A 481 1.13 -15.15 24.18
C LEU A 481 0.74 -14.43 25.47
N PHE A 482 -0.40 -14.81 26.04
CA PHE A 482 -0.90 -14.26 27.29
C PHE A 482 -0.75 -15.27 28.41
N LYS A 483 -0.35 -14.78 29.58
CA LYS A 483 -0.48 -15.50 30.84
C LYS A 483 -1.75 -14.98 31.52
N LEU A 484 -2.76 -15.81 31.66
CA LEU A 484 -3.98 -15.40 32.37
C LEU A 484 -3.71 -15.34 33.87
N GLU A 485 -3.90 -14.16 34.48
CA GLU A 485 -3.97 -14.04 35.93
C GLU A 485 -5.37 -14.45 36.41
N LYS A 486 -5.50 -14.93 37.66
CA LYS A 486 -6.81 -15.32 38.25
C LYS A 486 -7.81 -14.14 38.33
N ASN A 487 -7.34 -12.89 38.23
CA ASN A 487 -8.19 -11.69 38.29
C ASN A 487 -8.66 -11.23 36.90
N ILE A 488 -9.97 -11.39 36.63
CA ILE A 488 -10.62 -11.03 35.36
C ILE A 488 -10.43 -9.54 34.99
N LYS A 489 -10.48 -8.63 35.97
CA LYS A 489 -10.33 -7.18 35.74
C LYS A 489 -8.95 -6.82 35.16
N ASN A 490 -7.89 -7.45 35.66
CA ASN A 490 -6.52 -7.26 35.16
C ASN A 490 -6.39 -7.78 33.73
N ASN A 491 -6.97 -8.95 33.44
CA ASN A 491 -6.95 -9.51 32.08
C ASN A 491 -7.71 -8.60 31.09
N THR A 492 -8.88 -8.06 31.46
CA THR A 492 -9.60 -7.12 30.60
C THR A 492 -8.82 -5.83 30.35
N GLN A 493 -8.07 -5.33 31.34
CA GLN A 493 -7.24 -4.14 31.21
C GLN A 493 -5.99 -4.39 30.34
N LEU A 494 -5.43 -5.60 30.39
CA LEU A 494 -4.32 -6.01 29.53
C LEU A 494 -4.75 -6.07 28.05
N LEU A 495 -5.91 -6.66 27.77
CA LEU A 495 -6.48 -6.80 26.43
C LEU A 495 -6.88 -5.45 25.80
N THR A 496 -7.31 -4.48 26.62
CA THR A 496 -7.64 -3.12 26.12
C THR A 496 -6.40 -2.28 25.86
N LYS A 497 -5.30 -2.50 26.60
CA LYS A 497 -4.04 -1.77 26.41
C LYS A 497 -3.27 -2.21 25.17
N THR A 498 -3.44 -3.45 24.71
CA THR A 498 -2.81 -3.96 23.48
C THR A 498 -3.54 -3.42 22.24
N ILE A 499 -2.98 -2.38 21.63
CA ILE A 499 -3.50 -1.75 20.41
C ILE A 499 -2.80 -2.36 19.18
N LEU A 500 -3.61 -2.76 18.21
CA LEU A 500 -3.22 -3.45 16.99
C LEU A 500 -3.55 -2.60 15.79
N THR A 501 -2.60 -2.46 14.86
CA THR A 501 -2.86 -1.77 13.59
C THR A 501 -3.17 -2.82 12.53
N THR A 502 -4.43 -2.92 12.13
CA THR A 502 -4.88 -3.85 11.09
C THR A 502 -5.07 -3.11 9.76
N LYS A 503 -4.69 -3.73 8.65
CA LYS A 503 -4.84 -3.18 7.29
C LYS A 503 -5.68 -4.13 6.43
N PHE A 504 -6.73 -3.62 5.82
CA PHE A 504 -7.46 -4.26 4.73
C PHE A 504 -7.22 -3.49 3.42
N SER A 505 -6.87 -4.16 2.32
CA SER A 505 -6.78 -3.52 1.00
C SER A 505 -7.32 -4.38 -0.14
N ILE A 506 -7.83 -3.72 -1.18
CA ILE A 506 -8.18 -4.31 -2.48
C ILE A 506 -7.32 -3.60 -3.52
N GLU A 507 -6.47 -4.38 -4.17
CA GLU A 507 -5.43 -3.88 -5.07
C GLU A 507 -5.54 -4.54 -6.44
N TYR A 508 -5.32 -3.72 -7.46
CA TYR A 508 -5.44 -4.09 -8.86
C TYR A 508 -4.07 -3.94 -9.52
N HIS A 509 -3.65 -4.98 -10.22
CA HIS A 509 -2.29 -5.13 -10.74
C HIS A 509 -2.31 -5.41 -12.24
N THR A 510 -1.41 -4.78 -12.99
CA THR A 510 -1.18 -5.03 -14.42
C THR A 510 0.28 -5.25 -14.70
N GLU A 511 0.59 -5.81 -15.87
CA GLU A 511 1.96 -5.93 -16.33
C GLU A 511 2.52 -4.56 -16.75
N SER A 512 3.42 -4.04 -15.93
CA SER A 512 4.05 -2.73 -16.04
C SER A 512 4.99 -2.57 -17.25
N TYR A 513 5.47 -3.67 -17.84
CA TYR A 513 6.58 -3.67 -18.80
C TYR A 513 6.32 -2.81 -20.04
N THR A 514 5.13 -2.90 -20.63
CA THR A 514 4.78 -2.19 -21.87
C THR A 514 4.78 -0.67 -21.66
N TYR A 515 4.14 -0.20 -20.59
CA TYR A 515 4.08 1.23 -20.26
C TYR A 515 5.46 1.81 -19.94
N ASP A 516 6.24 1.11 -19.11
CA ASP A 516 7.57 1.58 -18.71
C ASP A 516 8.48 1.72 -19.93
N LYS A 517 8.44 0.75 -20.86
CA LYS A 517 9.22 0.80 -22.09
C LYS A 517 8.78 1.90 -23.03
N CYS A 518 7.48 2.15 -23.18
CA CYS A 518 7.00 3.26 -24.00
C CYS A 518 7.45 4.62 -23.45
N ILE A 519 7.34 4.84 -22.14
CA ILE A 519 7.80 6.08 -21.49
C ILE A 519 9.31 6.24 -21.65
N GLU A 520 10.09 5.18 -21.43
CA GLU A 520 11.55 5.18 -21.60
C GLU A 520 11.96 5.61 -23.02
N VAL A 521 11.30 5.05 -24.05
CA VAL A 521 11.58 5.38 -25.46
C VAL A 521 11.20 6.82 -25.80
N ILE A 522 10.02 7.28 -25.37
CA ILE A 522 9.57 8.67 -25.61
C ILE A 522 10.50 9.67 -24.93
N MET A 523 10.89 9.39 -23.69
CA MET A 523 11.79 10.25 -22.92
C MET A 523 13.17 10.31 -23.56
N ALA A 524 13.74 9.15 -23.93
CA ALA A 524 15.04 9.10 -24.58
C ALA A 524 15.07 9.91 -25.89
N THR A 525 14.07 9.71 -26.75
CA THR A 525 14.00 10.40 -28.05
C THR A 525 13.82 11.92 -27.90
N LEU A 526 12.91 12.38 -27.03
CA LEU A 526 12.69 13.80 -26.81
C LEU A 526 13.88 14.47 -26.12
N CYS A 527 14.53 13.81 -25.15
CA CYS A 527 15.73 14.35 -24.50
C CYS A 527 16.89 14.49 -25.48
N SER A 528 17.08 13.55 -26.42
CA SER A 528 18.08 13.68 -27.48
C SER A 528 17.79 14.89 -28.38
N LEU A 529 16.53 15.07 -28.80
CA LEU A 529 16.13 16.24 -29.59
C LEU A 529 16.32 17.56 -28.82
N ALA A 530 15.99 17.59 -27.53
CA ALA A 530 16.24 18.75 -26.67
C ALA A 530 17.72 19.08 -26.52
N ALA A 531 18.60 18.08 -26.44
CA ALA A 531 20.04 18.30 -26.38
C ALA A 531 20.55 18.95 -27.68
N VAL A 532 20.10 18.47 -28.84
CA VAL A 532 20.43 19.08 -30.15
C VAL A 532 19.90 20.51 -30.23
N TRP A 533 18.66 20.74 -29.78
CA TRP A 533 18.06 22.07 -29.79
C TRP A 533 18.77 23.04 -28.84
N ALA A 534 19.14 22.60 -27.65
CA ALA A 534 19.95 23.37 -26.70
C ALA A 534 21.34 23.72 -27.29
N ALA A 535 21.96 22.79 -28.03
CA ALA A 535 23.21 23.04 -28.73
C ALA A 535 23.06 24.11 -29.81
N LEU A 536 22.01 24.04 -30.63
CA LEU A 536 21.70 25.06 -31.64
C LEU A 536 21.44 26.44 -31.02
N GLN A 537 20.71 26.49 -29.90
CA GLN A 537 20.46 27.75 -29.19
C GLN A 537 21.74 28.32 -28.59
N THR A 538 22.59 27.48 -28.01
CA THR A 538 23.90 27.87 -27.48
C THR A 538 24.82 28.39 -28.58
N TYR A 539 24.83 27.73 -29.74
CA TYR A 539 25.58 28.17 -30.92
C TYR A 539 25.11 29.54 -31.40
N SER A 540 23.79 29.74 -31.54
CA SER A 540 23.21 31.03 -31.90
C SER A 540 23.56 32.11 -30.86
N TRP A 541 23.52 31.80 -29.57
CA TRP A 541 23.92 32.72 -28.50
C TRP A 541 25.39 33.10 -28.56
N SER A 542 26.28 32.12 -28.78
CA SER A 542 27.73 32.34 -28.90
C SER A 542 28.05 33.27 -30.07
N ARG A 543 27.42 33.03 -31.23
CA ARG A 543 27.57 33.87 -32.43
C ARG A 543 27.09 35.31 -32.20
N ARG A 544 25.93 35.50 -31.56
CA ARG A 544 25.40 36.85 -31.23
C ARG A 544 26.24 37.56 -30.18
N SER A 545 26.99 36.82 -29.36
CA SER A 545 27.88 37.39 -28.35
C SER A 545 29.26 37.77 -28.91
N GLY A 546 29.55 37.45 -30.18
CA GLY A 546 30.80 37.83 -30.83
C GLY A 546 32.02 37.03 -30.36
N LYS A 547 31.83 35.83 -29.78
CA LYS A 547 32.95 35.00 -29.31
C LYS A 547 33.69 34.39 -30.50
N LEU A 548 35.01 34.62 -30.55
CA LEU A 548 35.92 34.07 -31.56
C LEU A 548 36.19 32.57 -31.35
N ILE A 549 36.21 32.11 -30.09
CA ILE A 549 36.37 30.70 -29.72
C ILE A 549 34.98 30.12 -29.40
N LEU A 550 34.57 29.13 -30.19
CA LEU A 550 33.23 28.53 -30.09
C LEU A 550 33.02 27.69 -28.82
N ILE A 551 34.09 27.12 -28.25
CA ILE A 551 34.06 26.27 -27.06
C ILE A 551 34.87 26.95 -25.94
N ASP A 552 34.15 27.63 -25.06
CA ASP A 552 34.65 28.30 -23.85
C ASP A 552 33.81 27.84 -22.64
N ALA A 553 34.34 27.92 -21.41
CA ALA A 553 33.64 27.50 -20.20
C ALA A 553 32.25 28.15 -20.08
N SER A 554 32.13 29.43 -20.47
CA SER A 554 30.84 30.13 -20.50
C SER A 554 29.86 29.58 -21.55
N THR A 555 30.32 29.02 -22.67
CA THR A 555 29.45 28.36 -23.66
C THR A 555 28.95 27.01 -23.15
N ILE A 556 29.78 26.25 -22.42
CA ILE A 556 29.39 24.98 -21.80
C ILE A 556 28.34 25.23 -20.70
N ILE A 557 28.54 26.24 -19.86
CA ILE A 557 27.55 26.64 -18.84
C ILE A 557 26.22 27.03 -19.48
N LYS A 558 26.24 27.78 -20.60
CA LYS A 558 25.01 28.12 -21.34
C LYS A 558 24.32 26.89 -21.93
N LEU A 559 25.08 25.94 -22.46
CA LEU A 559 24.53 24.66 -22.93
C LEU A 559 23.81 23.90 -21.83
N LEU A 560 24.41 23.83 -20.63
CA LEU A 560 23.79 23.19 -19.46
C LEU A 560 22.50 23.88 -19.03
N PHE A 561 22.46 25.22 -19.00
CA PHE A 561 21.25 25.95 -18.63
C PHE A 561 20.12 25.79 -19.66
N PHE A 562 20.42 25.90 -20.97
CA PHE A 562 19.42 25.64 -22.01
C PHE A 562 18.98 24.17 -22.01
N GLY A 563 19.91 23.24 -21.80
CA GLY A 563 19.60 21.82 -21.66
C GLY A 563 18.66 21.55 -20.47
N ALA A 564 18.93 22.15 -19.31
CA ALA A 564 18.08 22.04 -18.13
C ALA A 564 16.65 22.56 -18.39
N ASP A 565 16.50 23.68 -19.10
CA ASP A 565 15.18 24.23 -19.44
C ASP A 565 14.36 23.29 -20.31
N TYR A 566 14.94 22.78 -21.41
CA TYR A 566 14.25 21.87 -22.33
C TYR A 566 13.98 20.49 -21.71
N ILE A 567 14.94 19.91 -21.00
CA ILE A 567 14.75 18.62 -20.32
C ILE A 567 13.66 18.74 -19.24
N GLY A 568 13.66 19.83 -18.46
CA GLY A 568 12.62 20.10 -17.49
C GLY A 568 11.22 20.22 -18.13
N ASN A 569 11.10 20.85 -19.31
CA ASN A 569 9.85 20.90 -20.08
C ASN A 569 9.39 19.51 -20.51
N ILE A 570 10.31 18.67 -21.02
CA ILE A 570 9.99 17.31 -21.45
C ILE A 570 9.50 16.47 -20.29
N PHE A 571 10.18 16.52 -19.14
CA PHE A 571 9.80 15.73 -17.98
C PHE A 571 8.39 16.08 -17.50
N ILE A 572 8.07 17.37 -17.35
CA ILE A 572 6.72 17.82 -16.96
C ILE A 572 5.69 17.48 -18.05
N GLY A 573 6.03 17.72 -19.32
CA GLY A 573 5.12 17.53 -20.45
C GLY A 573 4.75 16.06 -20.65
N VAL A 574 5.74 15.17 -20.72
CA VAL A 574 5.53 13.74 -20.92
C VAL A 574 4.85 13.13 -19.70
N MET A 575 5.41 13.30 -18.50
CA MET A 575 4.83 12.69 -17.30
C MET A 575 3.47 13.29 -16.94
N GLY A 576 3.29 14.60 -17.10
CA GLY A 576 1.99 15.24 -16.92
C GLY A 576 0.93 14.72 -17.88
N SER A 577 1.26 14.59 -19.17
CA SER A 577 0.32 14.07 -20.17
C SER A 577 -0.03 12.61 -19.92
N VAL A 578 0.97 11.76 -19.61
CA VAL A 578 0.76 10.35 -19.27
C VAL A 578 -0.13 10.22 -18.04
N CYS A 579 0.10 11.02 -17.00
CA CYS A 579 -0.72 10.99 -15.79
C CYS A 579 -2.16 11.41 -16.03
N ILE A 580 -2.38 12.50 -16.77
CA ILE A 580 -3.72 12.95 -17.14
C ILE A 580 -4.41 11.87 -17.96
N TRP A 581 -3.76 11.37 -19.01
CA TRP A 581 -4.35 10.36 -19.87
C TRP A 581 -4.69 9.07 -19.11
N LEU A 582 -3.74 8.50 -18.33
CA LEU A 582 -3.97 7.26 -17.58
C LEU A 582 -5.13 7.38 -16.59
N ILE A 583 -5.22 8.48 -15.85
CA ILE A 583 -6.26 8.65 -14.82
C ILE A 583 -7.64 8.90 -15.43
N TYR A 584 -7.73 9.74 -16.47
CA TYR A 584 -9.01 9.98 -17.14
C TYR A 584 -9.47 8.75 -17.94
N ALA A 585 -8.54 8.07 -18.64
CA ALA A 585 -8.85 6.82 -19.34
C ALA A 585 -9.31 5.73 -18.36
N TYR A 586 -8.62 5.58 -17.22
CA TYR A 586 -9.03 4.65 -16.17
C TYR A 586 -10.45 4.95 -15.64
N LYS A 587 -10.82 6.23 -15.50
CA LYS A 587 -12.14 6.63 -14.98
C LYS A 587 -13.27 6.50 -16.00
N LEU A 588 -12.99 6.72 -17.28
CA LEU A 588 -13.98 6.71 -18.37
C LEU A 588 -14.18 5.35 -19.02
N GLN A 589 -13.29 4.38 -18.79
CA GLN A 589 -13.38 3.06 -19.41
C GLN A 589 -14.59 2.25 -18.90
N THR A 590 -15.12 1.39 -19.76
CA THR A 590 -16.22 0.46 -19.45
C THR A 590 -15.71 -0.93 -19.12
N ASN A 591 -14.79 -1.44 -19.94
CA ASN A 591 -13.97 -2.63 -19.66
C ASN A 591 -12.59 -2.16 -19.18
N ILE A 592 -11.93 -2.98 -18.38
CA ILE A 592 -10.67 -2.59 -17.76
C ILE A 592 -9.49 -2.81 -18.72
N HIS A 593 -8.74 -1.74 -18.97
CA HIS A 593 -7.53 -1.74 -19.80
C HIS A 593 -6.42 -0.91 -19.16
N TYR A 594 -6.80 0.26 -18.66
CA TYR A 594 -5.89 1.22 -18.06
C TYR A 594 -6.04 1.18 -16.56
N ILE A 595 -4.93 1.16 -15.85
CA ILE A 595 -4.88 1.10 -14.39
C ILE A 595 -3.84 2.12 -13.92
N PRO A 596 -4.04 2.76 -12.75
CA PRO A 596 -3.02 3.60 -12.14
C PRO A 596 -1.69 2.86 -11.93
N LEU A 597 -0.60 3.63 -11.92
CA LEU A 597 0.75 3.09 -11.72
C LEU A 597 0.89 2.41 -10.35
N ASN A 598 1.72 1.36 -10.30
CA ASN A 598 2.08 0.69 -9.05
C ASN A 598 2.95 1.61 -8.16
N GLY A 599 3.04 1.36 -6.85
CA GLY A 599 3.76 2.20 -5.90
C GLY A 599 5.24 2.44 -6.24
N ASN A 600 5.92 1.44 -6.81
CA ASN A 600 7.31 1.61 -7.29
C ASN A 600 7.40 2.56 -8.48
N GLN A 601 6.51 2.40 -9.47
CA GLN A 601 6.44 3.28 -10.64
C GLN A 601 6.01 4.70 -10.26
N GLU A 602 5.12 4.83 -9.28
CA GLU A 602 4.73 6.11 -8.72
C GLU A 602 5.92 6.83 -8.07
N ASN A 603 6.81 6.12 -7.38
CA ASN A 603 8.04 6.71 -6.86
C ASN A 603 8.99 7.17 -7.98
N SER A 604 9.13 6.40 -9.06
CA SER A 604 9.87 6.83 -10.25
C SER A 604 9.25 8.09 -10.87
N PHE A 605 7.94 8.14 -11.01
CA PHE A 605 7.22 9.34 -11.47
C PHE A 605 7.51 10.56 -10.59
N VAL A 606 7.42 10.40 -9.26
CA VAL A 606 7.75 11.47 -8.31
C VAL A 606 9.19 11.94 -8.48
N ALA A 607 10.14 11.02 -8.70
CA ALA A 607 11.54 11.38 -8.95
C ALA A 607 11.68 12.25 -10.20
N TYR A 608 11.06 11.89 -11.32
CA TYR A 608 11.06 12.72 -12.54
C TYR A 608 10.47 14.11 -12.30
N MET A 609 9.37 14.22 -11.53
CA MET A 609 8.77 15.50 -11.20
C MET A 609 9.66 16.37 -10.31
N ILE A 610 10.34 15.78 -9.32
CA ILE A 610 11.32 16.49 -8.47
C ILE A 610 12.50 16.97 -9.32
N SER A 611 13.03 16.11 -10.19
CA SER A 611 14.09 16.50 -11.13
C SER A 611 13.65 17.65 -12.04
N ALA A 612 12.44 17.59 -12.57
CA ALA A 612 11.91 18.64 -13.42
C ALA A 612 11.75 19.98 -12.68
N LEU A 613 11.27 19.95 -11.44
CA LEU A 613 11.17 21.14 -10.58
C LEU A 613 12.56 21.78 -10.36
N ALA A 614 13.57 20.97 -10.05
CA ALA A 614 14.93 21.46 -9.85
C ALA A 614 15.51 22.08 -11.13
N LEU A 615 15.37 21.40 -12.27
CA LEU A 615 15.83 21.89 -13.57
C LEU A 615 15.10 23.18 -13.98
N LYS A 616 13.80 23.29 -13.71
CA LYS A 616 13.02 24.52 -13.94
C LYS A 616 13.38 25.65 -12.99
N GLY A 617 13.74 25.35 -11.75
CA GLY A 617 14.29 26.34 -10.83
C GLY A 617 15.59 26.96 -11.36
N ILE A 618 16.49 26.12 -11.89
CA ILE A 618 17.73 26.58 -12.52
C ILE A 618 17.43 27.41 -13.79
N ALA A 619 16.51 26.94 -14.64
CA ALA A 619 16.12 27.67 -15.85
C ALA A 619 15.50 29.04 -15.53
N LEU A 620 14.61 29.11 -14.53
CA LEU A 620 14.01 30.36 -14.08
C LEU A 620 15.09 31.34 -13.59
N LEU A 621 16.03 30.87 -12.76
CA LEU A 621 17.14 31.68 -12.28
C LEU A 621 18.00 32.19 -13.44
N HIS A 622 18.29 31.34 -14.42
CA HIS A 622 19.03 31.74 -15.63
C HIS A 622 18.28 32.82 -16.44
N THR A 623 16.97 32.70 -16.59
CA THR A 623 16.15 33.73 -17.27
C THR A 623 16.14 35.05 -16.49
N MET A 624 16.00 35.01 -15.15
CA MET A 624 16.05 36.20 -14.29
C MET A 624 17.41 36.90 -14.36
N LEU A 625 18.50 36.14 -14.26
CA LEU A 625 19.84 36.70 -14.42
C LEU A 625 20.03 37.31 -15.81
N THR A 626 19.52 36.65 -16.85
CA THR A 626 19.61 37.20 -18.21
C THR A 626 18.82 38.50 -18.33
N LEU A 627 17.64 38.61 -17.73
CA LEU A 627 16.84 39.85 -17.70
C LEU A 627 17.56 40.99 -16.98
N ILE A 628 18.17 40.71 -15.81
CA ILE A 628 18.92 41.72 -15.04
C ILE A 628 20.17 42.20 -15.79
N LEU A 629 20.80 41.33 -16.58
CA LEU A 629 22.04 41.65 -17.30
C LEU A 629 21.83 42.33 -18.66
N VAL A 630 20.59 42.50 -19.14
CA VAL A 630 20.32 43.23 -20.39
C VAL A 630 20.71 44.70 -20.21
N LYS A 631 21.57 45.21 -21.10
CA LYS A 631 21.94 46.63 -21.12
C LYS A 631 20.90 47.42 -21.90
N THR A 632 20.10 48.23 -21.21
CA THR A 632 19.11 49.11 -21.84
C THR A 632 19.55 50.56 -21.80
N PHE A 633 19.58 51.22 -22.96
CA PHE A 633 19.92 52.62 -23.10
C PHE A 633 18.67 53.41 -23.49
N PHE A 634 18.41 54.49 -22.75
CA PHE A 634 17.39 55.47 -23.06
C PHE A 634 18.05 56.67 -23.74
N ILE A 635 17.60 56.99 -24.95
CA ILE A 635 18.13 58.08 -25.78
C ILE A 635 17.08 59.19 -25.77
N ASP A 636 17.31 60.22 -24.97
CA ASP A 636 16.47 61.43 -24.95
C ASP A 636 16.87 62.35 -26.11
N TRP A 637 15.91 62.64 -27.00
CA TRP A 637 16.12 63.50 -28.16
C TRP A 637 15.83 64.98 -27.89
N GLU A 638 15.38 65.33 -26.69
CA GLU A 638 15.11 66.72 -26.36
C GLU A 638 16.39 67.55 -26.31
N ARG A 639 16.28 68.77 -26.83
CA ARG A 639 17.38 69.72 -26.88
C ARG A 639 17.12 70.84 -25.88
N PRO A 640 18.16 71.37 -25.23
CA PRO A 640 18.01 72.54 -24.39
C PRO A 640 17.46 73.70 -25.24
N ARG A 641 16.38 74.34 -24.77
CA ARG A 641 15.78 75.48 -25.48
C ARG A 641 16.59 76.73 -25.22
N LEU A 642 17.13 77.33 -26.27
CA LEU A 642 17.65 78.69 -26.21
C LEU A 642 16.45 79.63 -26.13
N PHE A 643 16.18 80.20 -24.94
CA PHE A 643 15.28 81.35 -24.82
C PHE A 643 15.93 82.55 -25.54
N LEU A 644 15.65 82.72 -26.83
CA LEU A 644 15.83 84.01 -27.50
C LEU A 644 14.74 84.95 -26.98
N ASN A 645 15.15 85.94 -26.18
CA ASN A 645 14.31 87.03 -25.73
C ASN A 645 13.77 87.80 -26.95
N ASN A 646 12.57 87.47 -27.43
CA ASN A 646 11.79 88.35 -28.29
C ASN A 646 11.05 89.39 -27.42
N PHE A 647 11.83 90.25 -26.76
CA PHE A 647 11.33 91.39 -25.99
C PHE A 647 11.93 92.71 -26.50
N ASP A 648 12.07 92.86 -27.82
CA ASP A 648 12.43 94.14 -28.44
C ASP A 648 11.66 94.31 -29.76
N ASP A 649 10.38 94.70 -29.69
CA ASP A 649 9.76 95.45 -30.80
C ASP A 649 8.56 96.35 -30.44
N PHE A 650 8.28 96.61 -29.16
CA PHE A 650 7.23 97.58 -28.80
C PHE A 650 7.65 98.48 -27.64
N GLY A 651 8.36 99.57 -27.99
CA GLY A 651 8.38 100.76 -27.15
C GLY A 651 9.76 101.31 -26.83
N LYS A 652 10.37 102.04 -27.77
CA LYS A 652 11.27 103.16 -27.46
C LYS A 652 11.44 104.06 -28.68
N LYS A 653 10.46 104.94 -28.87
CA LYS A 653 10.63 106.18 -29.65
C LYS A 653 10.27 107.33 -28.72
N LYS A 654 11.19 108.31 -28.60
CA LYS A 654 11.28 109.42 -27.63
C LYS A 654 11.98 108.99 -26.33
N LEU A 655 13.03 109.64 -25.84
CA LEU A 655 13.55 110.99 -26.05
C LEU A 655 15.08 110.96 -25.92
N PHE A 656 15.74 111.79 -26.75
CA PHE A 656 17.05 112.36 -26.45
C PHE A 656 16.96 113.15 -25.14
N GLU A 657 17.93 112.97 -24.23
CA GLU A 657 18.76 114.07 -23.71
C GLU A 657 19.84 113.56 -22.75
N GLU A 658 21.07 113.89 -23.12
CA GLU A 658 22.19 114.35 -22.30
C GLU A 658 22.66 113.62 -21.01
N ASN A 659 23.96 113.31 -21.09
CA ASN A 659 25.01 113.62 -20.11
C ASN A 659 25.43 112.59 -19.05
N LYS A 660 26.71 112.20 -19.23
CA LYS A 660 27.79 112.00 -18.24
C LYS A 660 27.78 110.75 -17.36
N GLY A 661 28.80 109.93 -17.58
CA GLY A 661 29.75 109.62 -16.51
C GLY A 661 29.86 108.16 -16.08
N SER A 662 31.12 107.71 -16.07
CA SER A 662 31.74 106.65 -15.24
C SER A 662 31.40 105.18 -15.50
N GLU A 663 32.42 104.50 -16.02
CA GLU A 663 32.87 103.13 -15.77
C GLU A 663 32.30 102.48 -14.48
N ILE A 664 31.61 101.35 -14.63
CA ILE A 664 31.64 100.10 -13.84
C ILE A 664 30.65 99.15 -14.53
N GLU A 665 31.09 98.36 -15.52
CA GLU A 665 30.36 97.16 -16.00
C GLU A 665 31.36 96.18 -16.64
N ILE A 666 32.04 95.35 -15.82
CA ILE A 666 32.68 94.10 -16.29
C ILE A 666 32.32 92.91 -15.36
N GLU A 667 31.90 93.12 -14.11
CA GLU A 667 31.59 91.99 -13.20
C GLU A 667 30.15 91.44 -13.25
N LYS A 668 29.26 91.96 -14.11
CA LYS A 668 27.85 91.51 -14.20
C LYS A 668 27.54 90.55 -15.35
N GLU A 669 28.49 90.26 -16.24
CA GLU A 669 28.27 89.32 -17.35
C GLU A 669 28.57 87.87 -16.96
N GLU A 670 29.56 87.59 -16.10
CA GLU A 670 29.89 86.21 -15.71
C GLU A 670 28.84 85.54 -14.79
N GLN A 671 28.18 86.29 -13.89
CA GLN A 671 27.12 85.73 -13.04
C GLN A 671 25.80 85.44 -13.79
N LYS A 672 25.50 86.19 -14.86
CA LYS A 672 24.32 85.93 -15.69
C LYS A 672 24.48 84.71 -16.59
N GLU A 673 25.70 84.40 -17.06
CA GLU A 673 25.93 83.18 -17.84
C GLU A 673 25.85 81.91 -16.99
N THR A 674 26.24 81.99 -15.71
CA THR A 674 26.23 80.83 -14.80
C THR A 674 24.79 80.44 -14.39
N GLU A 675 23.90 81.42 -14.14
CA GLU A 675 22.46 81.15 -13.89
C GLU A 675 21.69 80.74 -15.15
N ARG A 676 22.06 81.26 -16.33
CA ARG A 676 21.45 80.88 -17.62
C ARG A 676 21.84 79.47 -18.06
N GLY A 677 22.99 78.98 -17.60
CA GLY A 677 23.46 77.60 -17.81
C GLY A 677 22.68 76.55 -17.02
N ASP A 678 22.15 76.89 -15.84
CA ASP A 678 21.31 75.99 -15.03
C ASP A 678 19.84 75.97 -15.48
N LEU A 679 19.33 77.09 -16.01
CA LEU A 679 17.99 77.19 -16.63
C LEU A 679 17.87 76.46 -17.99
N ASN A 680 19.01 76.11 -18.61
CA ASN A 680 19.08 75.48 -19.93
C ASN A 680 19.32 73.95 -19.87
N LYS A 681 19.13 73.30 -18.73
CA LYS A 681 19.30 71.84 -18.61
C LYS A 681 18.00 71.10 -18.92
N VAL A 682 18.06 70.13 -19.84
CA VAL A 682 16.92 69.24 -20.16
C VAL A 682 16.55 68.45 -18.90
N VAL A 683 15.26 68.43 -18.57
CA VAL A 683 14.79 67.78 -17.34
C VAL A 683 14.68 66.26 -17.54
N ILE A 684 15.24 65.48 -16.62
CA ILE A 684 15.39 64.02 -16.73
C ILE A 684 14.08 63.20 -16.49
N TRP A 685 12.98 63.84 -16.07
CA TRP A 685 11.78 63.16 -15.60
C TRP A 685 11.18 62.17 -16.62
N ARG A 686 11.20 62.49 -17.93
CA ARG A 686 10.68 61.60 -18.99
C ARG A 686 11.47 60.31 -19.07
N THR A 687 12.79 60.38 -18.91
CA THR A 687 13.65 59.19 -18.90
C THR A 687 13.31 58.30 -17.72
N TYR A 688 13.03 58.87 -16.54
CA TYR A 688 12.54 58.08 -15.40
C TYR A 688 11.16 57.48 -15.64
N LEU A 689 10.24 58.24 -16.26
CA LEU A 689 8.90 57.78 -16.62
C LEU A 689 8.98 56.56 -17.56
N ILE A 690 9.71 56.69 -18.67
CA ILE A 690 9.89 55.60 -19.64
C ILE A 690 10.63 54.41 -19.01
N ALA A 691 11.64 54.66 -18.16
CA ALA A 691 12.35 53.60 -17.47
C ALA A 691 11.46 52.83 -16.48
N ASN A 692 10.54 53.53 -15.78
CA ASN A 692 9.58 52.89 -14.87
C ASN A 692 8.62 52.00 -15.65
N GLU A 693 7.98 52.53 -16.70
CA GLU A 693 7.06 51.76 -17.56
C GLU A 693 7.75 50.56 -18.23
N TRP A 694 9.01 50.73 -18.64
CA TRP A 694 9.81 49.63 -19.16
C TRP A 694 10.04 48.52 -18.13
N ASN A 695 10.31 48.89 -16.88
CA ASN A 695 10.50 47.93 -15.79
C ASN A 695 9.19 47.18 -15.46
N GLU A 696 8.05 47.86 -15.47
CA GLU A 696 6.74 47.23 -15.28
C GLU A 696 6.43 46.20 -16.38
N LEU A 697 6.76 46.53 -17.64
CA LEU A 697 6.60 45.62 -18.78
C LEU A 697 7.48 44.37 -18.70
N GLN A 698 8.67 44.44 -18.08
CA GLN A 698 9.54 43.26 -17.92
C GLN A 698 8.91 42.16 -17.04
N LEU A 699 8.01 42.54 -16.13
CA LEU A 699 7.31 41.62 -15.23
C LEU A 699 5.87 41.35 -15.66
N TYR A 700 5.45 41.87 -16.82
CA TYR A 700 4.11 41.67 -17.35
C TYR A 700 3.84 40.17 -17.58
N ARG A 701 2.77 39.67 -16.98
CA ARG A 701 2.31 38.29 -17.13
C ARG A 701 0.90 38.29 -17.68
N LYS A 702 0.64 37.40 -18.65
CA LYS A 702 -0.70 37.20 -19.21
C LYS A 702 -1.67 36.51 -18.26
N THR A 703 -1.17 35.89 -17.19
CA THR A 703 -1.96 35.16 -16.19
C THR A 703 -1.69 35.70 -14.80
N ASN A 704 -2.72 35.75 -13.95
CA ASN A 704 -2.58 36.19 -12.56
C ASN A 704 -2.59 34.97 -11.63
N ILE A 705 -1.46 34.74 -10.95
CA ILE A 705 -1.27 33.60 -10.05
C ILE A 705 -2.27 33.63 -8.89
N GLY A 706 -2.55 34.80 -8.32
CA GLY A 706 -3.48 34.94 -7.20
C GLY A 706 -4.90 34.51 -7.57
N ILE A 707 -5.41 35.01 -8.70
CA ILE A 707 -6.73 34.62 -9.23
C ILE A 707 -6.75 33.13 -9.57
N GLN A 708 -5.68 32.60 -10.16
CA GLN A 708 -5.58 31.19 -10.50
C GLN A 708 -5.66 30.29 -9.26
N LEU A 709 -4.97 30.63 -8.17
CA LEU A 709 -5.01 29.85 -6.93
C LEU A 709 -6.39 29.94 -6.24
N ILE A 710 -7.03 31.11 -6.22
CA ILE A 710 -8.38 31.28 -5.66
C ILE A 710 -9.39 30.44 -6.44
N LEU A 711 -9.35 30.49 -7.78
CA LEU A 711 -10.21 29.66 -8.63
C LEU A 711 -9.93 28.17 -8.44
N MET A 712 -8.66 27.78 -8.28
CA MET A 712 -8.29 26.40 -8.01
C MET A 712 -8.89 25.91 -6.69
N LEU A 713 -8.77 26.69 -5.61
CA LEU A 713 -9.37 26.36 -4.31
C LEU A 713 -10.90 26.27 -4.41
N PHE A 714 -11.53 27.20 -5.12
CA PHE A 714 -12.98 27.17 -5.35
C PHE A 714 -13.42 25.91 -6.11
N VAL A 715 -12.73 25.54 -7.19
CA VAL A 715 -13.08 24.35 -7.97
C VAL A 715 -12.82 23.07 -7.17
N MET A 716 -11.68 22.96 -6.49
CA MET A 716 -11.29 21.74 -5.80
C MET A 716 -12.08 21.51 -4.52
N GLU A 717 -12.18 22.52 -3.66
CA GLU A 717 -12.79 22.40 -2.32
C GLU A 717 -14.28 22.75 -2.36
N TYR A 718 -14.65 23.92 -2.86
CA TYR A 718 -16.04 24.38 -2.81
C TYR A 718 -16.97 23.56 -3.74
N LEU A 719 -16.54 23.25 -4.95
CA LEU A 719 -17.30 22.36 -5.86
C LEU A 719 -17.11 20.86 -5.58
N ASN A 720 -16.26 20.50 -4.61
CA ASN A 720 -15.88 19.13 -4.26
C ASN A 720 -15.29 18.34 -5.44
N PHE A 721 -14.54 18.98 -6.34
CA PHE A 721 -13.85 18.25 -7.42
C PHE A 721 -12.59 17.53 -6.90
N GLY A 722 -12.13 17.81 -5.67
CA GLY A 722 -11.11 17.02 -4.97
C GLY A 722 -11.46 15.54 -4.85
N GLU A 723 -12.75 15.20 -4.78
CA GLU A 723 -13.24 13.82 -4.75
C GLU A 723 -12.91 13.03 -6.02
N TRP A 724 -12.60 13.70 -7.14
CA TRP A 724 -12.17 13.03 -8.37
C TRP A 724 -10.76 12.44 -8.27
N THR A 725 -9.97 12.85 -7.28
CA THR A 725 -8.64 12.26 -7.05
C THR A 725 -8.71 10.81 -6.55
N LYS A 726 -9.86 10.39 -6.02
CA LYS A 726 -10.09 9.02 -5.54
C LYS A 726 -10.06 8.02 -6.69
N VAL A 727 -9.32 6.93 -6.49
CA VAL A 727 -9.08 5.91 -7.51
C VAL A 727 -10.24 4.92 -7.56
N GLN A 728 -11.28 5.33 -8.28
CA GLN A 728 -12.47 4.53 -8.56
C GLN A 728 -13.00 4.80 -9.96
N PRO A 729 -13.77 3.87 -10.54
CA PRO A 729 -14.47 4.09 -11.80
C PRO A 729 -15.39 5.31 -11.76
N GLY A 730 -15.41 6.07 -12.84
CA GLY A 730 -16.24 7.26 -13.00
C GLY A 730 -15.84 8.47 -12.13
N PHE A 731 -16.71 9.48 -12.16
CA PHE A 731 -16.54 10.79 -11.52
C PHE A 731 -17.59 11.08 -10.44
N GLY A 732 -18.05 10.02 -9.74
CA GLY A 732 -19.00 10.17 -8.63
C GLY A 732 -18.44 11.11 -7.56
N ARG A 733 -19.23 12.09 -7.10
CA ARG A 733 -18.81 13.12 -6.13
C ARG A 733 -19.35 12.92 -4.71
N TYR A 734 -20.45 12.18 -4.57
CA TYR A 734 -21.19 12.08 -3.32
C TYR A 734 -21.24 10.63 -2.83
N ASN A 735 -21.37 10.45 -1.51
CA ASN A 735 -21.55 9.16 -0.83
C ASN A 735 -20.44 8.11 -1.07
N GLN A 736 -19.21 8.54 -1.34
CA GLN A 736 -18.09 7.61 -1.46
C GLN A 736 -17.73 6.96 -0.12
N PRO A 737 -17.33 5.68 -0.10
CA PRO A 737 -16.94 5.02 1.14
C PRO A 737 -15.63 5.59 1.68
N ILE A 738 -15.52 5.66 3.01
CA ILE A 738 -14.29 6.04 3.69
C ILE A 738 -13.30 4.89 3.49
N GLY A 739 -12.19 5.15 2.82
CA GLY A 739 -11.16 4.15 2.50
C GLY A 739 -10.83 4.00 1.01
N VAL A 740 -11.49 4.72 0.10
CA VAL A 740 -11.02 4.78 -1.30
C VAL A 740 -9.66 5.47 -1.34
N ILE A 741 -8.70 4.85 -2.04
CA ILE A 741 -7.31 5.33 -2.08
C ILE A 741 -7.21 6.54 -3.01
N GLU A 742 -6.39 7.51 -2.61
CA GLU A 742 -5.88 8.57 -3.47
C GLU A 742 -4.38 8.34 -3.68
N THR A 743 -3.96 8.28 -4.94
CA THR A 743 -2.54 8.16 -5.31
C THR A 743 -1.96 9.55 -5.51
N LYS A 744 -0.64 9.72 -5.33
CA LYS A 744 0.06 10.96 -5.68
C LYS A 744 -0.14 11.27 -7.16
N MET A 745 -0.17 10.24 -8.01
CA MET A 745 -0.45 10.35 -9.44
C MET A 745 -1.86 10.88 -9.72
N SER A 746 -2.90 10.30 -9.11
CA SER A 746 -4.29 10.72 -9.34
C SER A 746 -4.55 12.15 -8.83
N ARG A 747 -3.97 12.50 -7.68
CA ARG A 747 -3.97 13.88 -7.16
C ARG A 747 -3.30 14.83 -8.13
N PHE A 748 -2.11 14.49 -8.62
CA PHE A 748 -1.38 15.31 -9.58
C PHE A 748 -2.14 15.49 -10.89
N ALA A 749 -2.69 14.41 -11.47
CA ALA A 749 -3.41 14.46 -12.74
C ALA A 749 -4.64 15.38 -12.70
N ILE A 750 -5.48 15.23 -11.68
CA ILE A 750 -6.67 16.07 -11.52
C ILE A 750 -6.27 17.53 -11.23
N ASN A 751 -5.30 17.75 -10.34
CA ASN A 751 -4.84 19.09 -10.01
C ASN A 751 -4.22 19.79 -11.22
N LEU A 752 -3.35 19.12 -11.97
CA LEU A 752 -2.72 19.64 -13.17
C LEU A 752 -3.75 19.97 -14.25
N SER A 753 -4.75 19.09 -14.43
CA SER A 753 -5.81 19.31 -15.43
C SER A 753 -6.58 20.61 -15.16
N PHE A 754 -7.09 20.80 -13.93
CA PHE A 754 -7.81 22.03 -13.58
C PHE A 754 -6.91 23.25 -13.58
N TYR A 755 -5.67 23.11 -13.10
CA TYR A 755 -4.70 24.21 -13.13
C TYR A 755 -4.43 24.69 -14.56
N LEU A 756 -4.28 23.76 -15.52
CA LEU A 756 -4.11 24.08 -16.94
C LEU A 756 -5.39 24.65 -17.56
N ILE A 757 -6.57 24.09 -17.28
CA ILE A 757 -7.84 24.61 -17.81
C ILE A 757 -8.07 26.07 -17.36
N ILE A 758 -7.85 26.35 -16.07
CA ILE A 758 -7.98 27.72 -15.54
C ILE A 758 -6.93 28.64 -16.17
N GLY A 759 -5.68 28.20 -16.25
CA GLY A 759 -4.59 28.99 -16.85
C GLY A 759 -4.82 29.31 -18.34
N ILE A 760 -5.25 28.32 -19.12
CA ILE A 760 -5.61 28.49 -20.54
C ILE A 760 -6.81 29.43 -20.67
N THR A 761 -7.82 29.30 -19.82
CA THR A 761 -8.98 30.20 -19.84
C THR A 761 -8.57 31.64 -19.54
N GLN A 762 -7.73 31.87 -18.52
CA GLN A 762 -7.19 33.20 -18.24
C GLN A 762 -6.38 33.76 -19.41
N TRP A 763 -5.52 32.93 -20.01
CA TRP A 763 -4.71 33.33 -21.16
C TRP A 763 -5.57 33.68 -22.38
N ILE A 764 -6.60 32.89 -22.69
CA ILE A 764 -7.55 33.15 -23.77
C ILE A 764 -8.26 34.49 -23.54
N ILE A 765 -8.77 34.74 -22.33
CA ILE A 765 -9.43 36.01 -21.99
C ILE A 765 -8.45 37.18 -22.14
N GLN A 766 -7.22 37.03 -21.65
CA GLN A 766 -6.20 38.08 -21.75
C GLN A 766 -5.88 38.40 -23.21
N VAL A 767 -5.62 37.39 -24.04
CA VAL A 767 -5.20 37.60 -25.44
C VAL A 767 -6.36 38.05 -26.34
N ILE A 768 -7.53 37.42 -26.22
CA ILE A 768 -8.64 37.66 -27.14
C ILE A 768 -9.42 38.92 -26.77
N VAL A 769 -9.60 39.17 -25.47
CA VAL A 769 -10.45 40.27 -24.98
C VAL A 769 -9.61 41.45 -24.55
N ILE A 770 -8.68 41.27 -23.61
CA ILE A 770 -8.00 42.39 -22.95
C ILE A 770 -6.98 43.05 -23.88
N GLU A 771 -6.06 42.27 -24.47
CA GLU A 771 -5.03 42.79 -25.39
C GLU A 771 -5.64 43.40 -26.66
N ARG A 772 -6.83 42.96 -27.07
CA ARG A 772 -7.55 43.55 -28.21
C ARG A 772 -8.14 44.93 -27.89
N LEU A 773 -8.45 45.19 -26.63
CA LEU A 773 -8.95 46.48 -26.15
C LEU A 773 -7.83 47.43 -25.75
N ALA A 774 -6.79 46.92 -25.09
CA ALA A 774 -5.65 47.68 -24.61
C ALA A 774 -4.36 46.84 -24.75
N ASP A 775 -3.55 47.18 -25.76
CA ASP A 775 -2.25 46.54 -25.99
C ASP A 775 -1.16 47.31 -25.23
N PRO A 776 -0.60 46.74 -24.14
CA PRO A 776 0.39 47.44 -23.32
C PRO A 776 1.68 47.74 -24.09
N PHE A 777 2.04 46.91 -25.08
CA PHE A 777 3.25 47.12 -25.87
C PHE A 777 3.10 48.28 -26.86
N ARG A 778 1.92 48.42 -27.50
CA ARG A 778 1.61 49.59 -28.34
C ARG A 778 1.55 50.87 -27.53
N ASN A 779 0.88 50.84 -26.38
CA ASN A 779 0.80 52.00 -25.49
C ASN A 779 2.20 52.49 -25.07
N PHE A 780 3.13 51.57 -24.82
CA PHE A 780 4.51 51.93 -24.50
C PHE A 780 5.29 52.52 -25.68
N MET A 781 5.12 51.99 -26.90
CA MET A 781 5.72 52.57 -28.10
C MET A 781 5.20 53.99 -28.36
N ASP A 782 3.88 54.18 -28.21
CA ASP A 782 3.25 55.49 -28.30
C ASP A 782 3.81 56.44 -27.23
N LEU A 783 3.91 55.99 -25.98
CA LEU A 783 4.50 56.77 -24.90
C LEU A 783 5.94 57.17 -25.18
N CYS A 784 6.77 56.28 -25.73
CA CYS A 784 8.14 56.59 -26.13
C CYS A 784 8.17 57.72 -27.17
N SER A 785 7.31 57.65 -28.20
CA SER A 785 7.24 58.67 -29.25
C SER A 785 6.76 60.02 -28.75
N VAL A 786 5.80 60.02 -27.82
CA VAL A 786 5.26 61.22 -27.18
C VAL A 786 6.28 61.83 -26.22
N ALA A 787 7.02 61.01 -25.47
CA ALA A 787 8.08 61.45 -24.55
C ALA A 787 9.38 61.85 -25.27
N ASN A 788 9.46 61.69 -26.60
CA ASN A 788 10.66 61.96 -27.41
C ASN A 788 11.89 61.14 -26.97
N ILE A 789 11.69 59.89 -26.54
CA ILE A 789 12.75 58.98 -26.07
C ILE A 789 12.78 57.70 -26.89
N SER A 790 13.93 57.37 -27.45
CA SER A 790 14.18 56.07 -28.05
C SER A 790 14.78 55.08 -27.04
N VAL A 791 14.47 53.79 -27.19
CA VAL A 791 14.98 52.73 -26.32
C VAL A 791 15.84 51.76 -27.12
N LEU A 792 17.09 51.54 -26.70
CA LEU A 792 17.98 50.52 -27.26
C LEU A 792 18.28 49.46 -26.20
N ALA A 793 17.76 48.24 -26.38
CA ALA A 793 17.97 47.11 -25.48
C ALA A 793 18.96 46.11 -26.09
N LEU A 794 20.18 46.03 -25.56
CA LEU A 794 21.19 45.08 -26.00
C LEU A 794 21.05 43.75 -25.25
N THR A 795 20.45 42.77 -25.92
CA THR A 795 20.39 41.39 -25.42
C THR A 795 21.75 40.67 -25.44
N HIS A 796 22.60 41.05 -26.39
CA HIS A 796 23.95 40.54 -26.58
C HIS A 796 24.87 41.70 -26.98
N PRO A 797 26.20 41.56 -26.81
CA PRO A 797 27.18 42.55 -27.24
C PRO A 797 27.01 43.05 -28.68
N LEU A 798 26.61 42.19 -29.62
CA LEU A 798 26.48 42.53 -31.05
C LEU A 798 25.03 42.52 -31.56
N ARG A 799 24.04 42.31 -30.69
CA ARG A 799 22.63 42.22 -31.09
C ARG A 799 21.68 42.76 -30.04
N GLY A 800 20.73 43.57 -30.48
CA GLY A 800 19.69 44.13 -29.63
C GLY A 800 18.40 44.46 -30.39
N TYR A 801 17.51 45.12 -29.67
CA TYR A 801 16.25 45.65 -30.18
C TYR A 801 16.24 47.17 -29.98
N TYR A 802 15.69 47.88 -30.95
CA TYR A 802 15.58 49.33 -30.92
C TYR A 802 14.12 49.75 -31.12
N ILE A 803 13.64 50.63 -30.25
CA ILE A 803 12.36 51.30 -30.34
C ILE A 803 12.64 52.75 -30.70
N HIS A 804 12.12 53.18 -31.84
CA HIS A 804 12.18 54.55 -32.29
C HIS A 804 11.06 55.35 -31.64
N GLY A 805 11.42 56.21 -30.68
CA GLY A 805 10.48 57.10 -29.99
C GLY A 805 10.84 58.58 -30.18
N ARG A 806 11.44 58.96 -31.31
CA ARG A 806 11.64 60.38 -31.60
C ARG A 806 10.29 61.00 -31.96
N SER A 807 9.92 62.08 -31.29
CA SER A 807 8.67 62.80 -31.57
C SER A 807 8.73 63.42 -32.96
N VAL A 808 7.64 63.31 -33.71
CA VAL A 808 7.49 63.91 -35.06
C VAL A 808 7.50 65.45 -35.00
N HIS A 809 7.17 66.01 -33.83
CA HIS A 809 7.22 67.46 -33.57
C HIS A 809 8.60 67.93 -33.12
N GLY A 810 9.50 67.01 -32.79
CA GLY A 810 10.90 67.28 -32.44
C GLY A 810 11.16 67.66 -30.98
N TYR A 811 10.11 67.86 -30.18
CA TYR A 811 10.17 68.16 -28.74
C TYR A 811 8.92 67.61 -28.02
N ALA A 812 9.04 67.37 -26.71
CA ALA A 812 7.97 66.80 -25.88
C ALA A 812 7.59 67.65 -24.66
N ASP A 813 8.47 68.52 -24.17
CA ASP A 813 8.18 69.36 -23.00
C ASP A 813 7.29 70.55 -23.38
N THR A 814 5.97 70.32 -23.46
CA THR A 814 4.99 71.32 -23.89
C THR A 814 3.81 71.44 -22.95
N ASP A 815 3.15 72.60 -22.97
CA ASP A 815 1.87 72.78 -22.28
C ASP A 815 0.76 71.90 -22.89
N MET A 816 -0.29 71.60 -22.12
CA MET A 816 -1.37 70.70 -22.53
C MET A 816 -2.08 71.18 -23.81
N LEU A 817 -2.19 72.49 -24.02
CA LEU A 817 -2.77 73.04 -25.24
C LEU A 817 -1.94 72.65 -26.48
N GLN A 818 -0.61 72.79 -26.40
CA GLN A 818 0.30 72.42 -27.49
C GLN A 818 0.27 70.90 -27.74
N MET A 819 0.28 70.11 -26.66
CA MET A 819 0.13 68.66 -26.76
C MET A 819 -1.16 68.25 -27.50
N ASN A 820 -2.29 68.88 -27.18
CA ASN A 820 -3.55 68.60 -27.88
C ASN A 820 -3.46 68.97 -29.37
N THR A 821 -2.83 70.11 -29.70
CA THR A 821 -2.62 70.47 -31.11
C THR A 821 -1.71 69.50 -31.86
N PHE A 822 -0.71 68.90 -31.20
CA PHE A 822 0.12 67.84 -31.78
C PHE A 822 -0.70 66.60 -32.10
N LEU A 823 -1.52 66.15 -31.16
CA LEU A 823 -2.40 65.00 -31.36
C LEU A 823 -3.44 65.25 -32.46
N GLN A 824 -3.97 66.46 -32.58
CA GLN A 824 -4.89 66.83 -33.67
C GLN A 824 -4.18 66.79 -35.04
N ARG A 825 -2.98 67.35 -35.14
CA ARG A 825 -2.20 67.31 -36.40
C ARG A 825 -1.81 65.89 -36.81
N GLU A 826 -1.50 65.03 -35.85
CA GLU A 826 -1.27 63.61 -36.10
C GLU A 826 -2.56 62.90 -36.57
N LYS A 827 -3.70 63.17 -35.92
CA LYS A 827 -5.00 62.63 -36.35
C LYS A 827 -5.39 63.07 -37.77
N GLU A 828 -5.07 64.31 -38.14
CA GLU A 828 -5.32 64.87 -39.46
C GLU A 828 -4.26 64.46 -40.50
N ASN A 829 -3.26 63.64 -40.13
CA ASN A 829 -2.13 63.23 -40.97
C ASN A 829 -1.35 64.41 -41.59
N VAL A 830 -1.25 65.52 -40.87
CA VAL A 830 -0.52 66.74 -41.30
C VAL A 830 0.97 66.66 -40.92
N CYS A 831 1.35 65.67 -40.12
CA CYS A 831 2.71 65.43 -39.67
C CYS A 831 3.33 64.21 -40.35
N ALA A 832 4.66 64.08 -40.27
CA ALA A 832 5.35 62.87 -40.67
C ALA A 832 4.90 61.69 -39.79
N LEU A 833 4.96 60.47 -40.34
CA LEU A 833 4.70 59.24 -39.59
C LEU A 833 5.80 58.99 -38.55
N ARG A 834 5.48 58.23 -37.50
CA ARG A 834 6.36 58.08 -36.32
C ARG A 834 7.51 57.07 -36.51
N GLY A 835 7.64 56.44 -37.66
CA GLY A 835 8.70 55.44 -37.92
C GLY A 835 10.08 56.07 -38.18
N LEU A 836 11.11 55.22 -38.14
CA LEU A 836 12.50 55.65 -38.37
C LEU A 836 12.77 56.01 -39.84
N GLU A 837 12.17 55.27 -40.77
CA GLU A 837 12.30 55.49 -42.21
C GLU A 837 11.27 56.54 -42.68
N SER A 838 11.66 57.38 -43.63
CA SER A 838 10.78 58.43 -44.15
C SER A 838 9.52 57.85 -44.76
N GLY A 839 8.36 58.18 -44.20
CA GLY A 839 7.06 57.69 -44.66
C GLY A 839 6.68 56.29 -44.17
N ALA A 840 7.43 55.71 -43.21
CA ALA A 840 7.07 54.46 -42.56
C ALA A 840 6.47 54.71 -41.16
N ASP A 841 5.60 53.81 -40.71
CA ASP A 841 5.01 53.82 -39.36
C ASP A 841 5.68 52.80 -38.42
N LEU A 842 6.61 51.98 -38.93
CA LEU A 842 7.29 50.96 -38.13
C LEU A 842 8.28 51.61 -37.16
N GLN A 843 8.07 51.38 -35.86
CA GLN A 843 8.91 51.93 -34.79
C GLN A 843 9.84 50.91 -34.13
N THR A 844 9.68 49.61 -34.42
CA THR A 844 10.45 48.53 -33.78
C THR A 844 11.43 47.88 -34.75
N PHE A 845 12.68 47.74 -34.31
CA PHE A 845 13.78 47.26 -35.15
C PHE A 845 14.65 46.24 -34.42
N ILE A 846 15.19 45.28 -35.17
CA ILE A 846 16.24 44.38 -34.70
C ILE A 846 17.57 44.94 -35.19
N CYS A 847 18.49 45.20 -34.26
CA CYS A 847 19.79 45.79 -34.58
C CYS A 847 20.89 44.75 -34.43
N ASN A 848 21.68 44.55 -35.49
CA ASN A 848 22.96 43.86 -35.43
C ASN A 848 24.07 44.92 -35.46
N LEU A 849 24.90 44.94 -34.43
CA LEU A 849 25.89 45.99 -34.20
C LEU A 849 27.30 45.47 -34.49
N PRO A 850 28.16 46.29 -35.11
CA PRO A 850 29.55 45.90 -35.35
C PRO A 850 30.33 45.86 -34.04
N TYR A 851 31.39 45.06 -33.99
CA TYR A 851 32.23 44.90 -32.81
C TYR A 851 32.79 46.24 -32.30
N ILE A 852 33.19 47.13 -33.21
CA ILE A 852 33.69 48.49 -32.93
C ILE A 852 32.69 49.32 -32.11
N PHE A 853 31.39 49.17 -32.36
CA PHE A 853 30.36 49.90 -31.63
C PHE A 853 30.34 49.52 -30.15
N ASN A 854 30.45 48.22 -29.86
CA ASN A 854 30.46 47.72 -28.49
C ASN A 854 31.77 48.10 -27.76
N GLU A 855 32.92 48.07 -28.43
CA GLU A 855 34.17 48.57 -27.83
C GLU A 855 34.07 50.04 -27.43
N ARG A 856 33.52 50.88 -28.31
CA ARG A 856 33.36 52.30 -28.04
C ARG A 856 32.38 52.57 -26.89
N ILE A 857 31.29 51.81 -26.80
CA ILE A 857 30.37 51.87 -25.66
C ILE A 857 31.09 51.49 -24.35
N ASN A 858 31.87 50.41 -24.34
CA ASN A 858 32.58 49.99 -23.13
C ASN A 858 33.62 51.04 -22.69
N GLN A 859 34.37 51.63 -23.62
CA GLN A 859 35.29 52.74 -23.34
C GLN A 859 34.56 53.94 -22.70
N ILE A 860 33.38 54.29 -23.20
CA ILE A 860 32.55 55.38 -22.66
C ILE A 860 32.07 55.05 -21.23
N LEU A 861 31.61 53.81 -21.00
CA LEU A 861 31.13 53.36 -19.68
C LEU A 861 32.26 53.30 -18.64
N GLU A 862 33.44 52.81 -19.02
CA GLU A 862 34.63 52.79 -18.16
C GLU A 862 35.08 54.21 -17.80
N GLY A 863 35.09 55.12 -18.78
CA GLY A 863 35.40 56.53 -18.56
C GLY A 863 34.43 57.24 -17.62
N MET A 864 33.14 56.87 -17.63
CA MET A 864 32.14 57.40 -16.68
C MET A 864 32.34 56.88 -15.26
N ASN A 865 32.67 55.60 -15.08
CA ASN A 865 32.95 55.03 -13.76
C ASN A 865 34.21 55.64 -13.11
N LEU A 866 35.24 55.94 -13.90
CA LEU A 866 36.45 56.61 -13.42
C LEU A 866 36.19 58.08 -13.03
N LYS A 867 35.35 58.81 -13.78
CA LYS A 867 34.92 60.17 -13.42
C LYS A 867 34.05 60.22 -12.16
N GLY A 868 33.15 59.24 -11.97
CA GLY A 868 32.32 59.15 -10.77
C GLY A 868 33.12 58.94 -9.48
N ILE A 869 34.22 58.17 -9.54
CA ILE A 869 35.16 58.00 -8.40
C ILE A 869 35.98 59.28 -8.18
N GLY A 870 36.35 60.00 -9.25
CA GLY A 870 37.03 61.29 -9.18
C GLY A 870 36.19 62.39 -8.51
N ASP A 871 34.90 62.50 -8.85
CA ASP A 871 33.98 63.49 -8.25
C ASP A 871 33.63 63.16 -6.79
N PHE A 872 33.62 61.88 -6.40
CA PHE A 872 33.43 61.47 -5.01
C PHE A 872 34.62 61.87 -4.13
N ASN A 873 35.85 61.77 -4.66
CA ASN A 873 37.07 62.24 -3.98
C ASN A 873 37.21 63.77 -4.01
N GLY A 874 36.76 64.45 -5.07
CA GLY A 874 36.76 65.92 -5.17
C GLY A 874 35.81 66.59 -4.16
N ARG A 875 34.63 66.00 -3.92
CA ARG A 875 33.68 66.50 -2.90
C ARG A 875 34.13 66.28 -1.45
N LEU A 876 35.05 65.35 -1.21
CA LEU A 876 35.65 65.17 0.12
C LEU A 876 36.74 66.22 0.41
N GLN A 877 37.45 66.72 -0.61
CA GLN A 877 38.47 67.77 -0.42
C GLN A 877 37.88 69.20 -0.31
N GLN A 878 36.69 69.46 -0.85
CA GLN A 878 36.00 70.75 -0.72
C GLN A 878 35.24 70.96 0.60
N LYS A 879 35.21 69.95 1.50
CA LYS A 879 34.63 70.07 2.86
C LYS A 879 35.69 70.19 3.97
N SER A 880 36.96 70.36 3.61
CA SER A 880 38.05 70.55 4.56
C SER A 880 38.94 71.75 4.19
N ILE A 881 38.34 72.94 4.10
CA ILE A 881 38.99 74.24 4.37
C ILE A 881 37.98 75.11 5.10
#